data_AF-A0A8T9SJE6-F1
#
_entry.id   AF-A0A8T9SJE6-F1
#
_cell.length_a   1.000
_cell.length_b   1.000
_cell.length_c   1.000
_cell.angle_alpha   90.00
_cell.angle_beta   90.00
_cell.angle_gamma   90.00
#
_symmetry.space_group_name_H-M   'P 1'
#
loop_
_entity.id
_entity.type
_entity.pdbx_description
1 polymer ?
#
loop_
_entity_poly.entity_id
_entity_poly.type
_entity_poly.pdbx_seq_one_letter_code
_entity_poly.pdbx_strand_id
1 'polypeptide(L)'
;MKQLLFFCGLWLGTISGQAQVPHLWNPAAADPQFEARKLRLSASATARAAVAGSAHKGTASTVARPACFEPFDTTAAGGWTSLGRNDDDSFGPVSLGWNFSLFGNRYSEVYINNNGNITFDAPYGSFNAQGFPLARPMIAPFWADVDTQNPASGTVWYKVFPDRLVVVWSKVGYFNRKADKKNTFQLVIKANTAPGFSGNDVLFAYDDMQWTTSDASSGTGGFGGIPASVGVNKGNSVDYIQTGRFNLSGSLAPNTSFPGNPGGVDWLDGLCLGYRVRDAGNVPPAVAGLPAGNLLTVNQGQTVVLPLQFSGPETDETVSVSSNFNGGTFCNASVSTAGNGGTNPTLTFSVTGAPCNVGTRTINFTATDNGLPAPAQSVFALTVVVNPANGQWTGAANTAYTNPANWNNNTVPAATDNVTIPAGVPNMPVLSTSAAVGSLTVATGASLTVASGGALSLSGALTNNGTIGGAGTLLTTGSAAQSFGGSNGLRIANLTVGSAGVQLTRPLAVTRLLTLNGNLASNGNLTLAADASGTAMAVNNDAAAVLGTATVQCYLDPALNPGLGYRHLAAPVANTTLADLTTAGFSPLVNAAYNGAANPGQVTPFPNIFFYNQALVAATGNGATADFDKGWVSPAATTEAMTPGRGYTVNLAAGQTIDFVGTLGNGAVAIGALGRGVSAQAGWHLLGNPYPAPINWTQAFAGASGLDNAVHVYKSSGQYAGTYASYVNGVGTNGGTNVIGLGQGFFVRASTPGATASLNLSNAARLSTYTSAAPQRGTAETRLLLQLSLSGAGATDQAAVYFETGATAGFDAAFDAPKLTAGHRVQLALDDVTGPLAISGRPLLGNAPLTVPLAVRVAQAGTYTLRADELLNLPVGATVQLRDALTGTVTPLTPQVTYTFTADASLAGPRFSLIFQATRALATAPGQLSAQVVVFPNPAHQQLWLAVPGSSQAVSVRLVNALGQLVLRQELPVAHGAGAQALAVGHAAPGVYTLHVALPEGVVTKRVVIE
;
A
#
# COMPACT_ATOMS: atom_id res chain seq x y z
N MET A 1 16.11 43.35 28.02
CA MET A 1 17.17 42.99 28.98
C MET A 1 18.39 42.59 28.16
N LYS A 2 19.55 43.27 28.24
CA LYS A 2 20.64 43.22 29.27
C LYS A 2 21.50 41.93 29.18
N GLN A 3 22.83 41.85 29.45
CA GLN A 3 24.01 42.77 29.61
C GLN A 3 25.27 41.85 29.79
N LEU A 4 26.57 42.18 29.52
CA LEU A 4 27.22 43.12 28.59
C LEU A 4 28.77 42.88 28.50
N LEU A 5 29.34 42.78 27.29
CA LEU A 5 30.69 43.21 26.77
C LEU A 5 32.05 43.06 27.53
N PHE A 6 33.09 42.69 26.74
CA PHE A 6 34.50 43.23 26.69
C PHE A 6 35.47 43.11 27.91
N PHE A 7 36.80 43.31 27.84
CA PHE A 7 37.89 43.56 26.82
C PHE A 7 39.26 43.14 27.44
N CYS A 8 40.49 43.08 26.85
CA CYS A 8 41.15 43.27 25.52
C CYS A 8 42.44 42.37 25.49
N GLY A 9 43.45 42.41 24.58
CA GLY A 9 43.80 43.33 23.48
C GLY A 9 45.03 42.92 22.62
N LEU A 10 46.02 43.82 22.45
CA LEU A 10 47.12 43.83 21.44
C LEU A 10 48.53 43.62 22.10
N TRP A 11 49.70 43.40 21.44
CA TRP A 11 50.17 43.53 20.04
C TRP A 11 51.51 42.78 19.72
N LEU A 12 51.87 42.64 18.42
CA LEU A 12 53.21 42.37 17.81
C LEU A 12 54.02 41.08 18.12
N GLY A 13 54.93 40.68 17.19
CA GLY A 13 55.99 39.67 17.42
C GLY A 13 56.55 38.94 16.18
N THR A 14 57.39 39.59 15.37
CA THR A 14 57.97 39.06 14.10
C THR A 14 59.24 38.18 14.22
N ILE A 15 59.47 37.28 13.24
CA ILE A 15 60.78 36.87 12.64
C ILE A 15 61.83 36.24 13.61
N SER A 16 62.19 34.95 13.52
CA SER A 16 63.20 34.32 12.62
C SER A 16 63.53 32.91 13.19
N GLY A 17 64.22 31.95 12.57
CA GLY A 17 64.82 31.71 11.23
C GLY A 17 65.26 30.23 11.20
N GLN A 18 65.17 29.46 10.11
CA GLN A 18 66.18 29.32 9.04
C GLN A 18 67.65 29.24 9.56
N ALA A 19 68.50 28.29 9.15
CA ALA A 19 68.48 27.35 8.00
C ALA A 19 69.25 26.03 8.36
N GLN A 20 69.54 25.05 7.49
CA GLN A 20 69.34 24.89 6.04
C GLN A 20 69.24 23.40 5.64
N VAL A 21 68.71 23.10 4.45
CA VAL A 21 68.74 21.77 3.80
C VAL A 21 70.12 21.53 3.16
N PRO A 22 70.61 20.27 3.09
CA PRO A 22 70.96 19.77 1.76
C PRO A 22 70.63 18.28 1.50
N HIS A 23 70.58 17.95 0.20
CA HIS A 23 70.55 16.62 -0.45
C HIS A 23 69.30 15.73 -0.35
N LEU A 24 68.67 15.58 -1.53
CA LEU A 24 67.81 14.44 -1.90
C LEU A 24 68.65 13.16 -1.95
N TRP A 25 68.18 12.09 -1.29
CA TRP A 25 68.73 10.74 -1.46
C TRP A 25 67.99 10.01 -2.58
N ASN A 26 68.72 9.44 -3.53
CA ASN A 26 68.18 8.57 -4.58
C ASN A 26 68.27 7.10 -4.13
N PRO A 27 67.15 6.39 -3.87
CA PRO A 27 67.20 5.00 -3.39
C PRO A 27 67.93 4.04 -4.34
N ALA A 28 67.88 4.30 -5.66
CA ALA A 28 68.56 3.48 -6.66
C ALA A 28 70.10 3.59 -6.60
N ALA A 29 70.65 4.55 -5.85
CA ALA A 29 72.08 4.67 -5.60
C ALA A 29 72.56 3.84 -4.37
N ALA A 30 71.64 3.23 -3.62
CA ALA A 30 71.94 2.47 -2.41
C ALA A 30 71.42 1.01 -2.44
N ASP A 31 70.38 0.72 -3.24
CA ASP A 31 69.94 -0.65 -3.54
C ASP A 31 69.86 -0.87 -5.06
N PRO A 32 70.87 -1.51 -5.69
CA PRO A 32 70.81 -1.89 -7.10
C PRO A 32 69.65 -2.84 -7.45
N GLN A 33 68.99 -3.44 -6.46
CA GLN A 33 67.81 -4.30 -6.65
C GLN A 33 66.49 -3.57 -6.39
N PHE A 34 66.47 -2.25 -6.19
CA PHE A 34 65.26 -1.49 -5.83
C PHE A 34 64.13 -1.64 -6.87
N GLU A 35 64.41 -1.36 -8.15
CA GLU A 35 63.43 -1.53 -9.22
C GLU A 35 63.14 -3.03 -9.52
N ALA A 36 64.08 -3.93 -9.22
CA ALA A 36 63.84 -5.38 -9.31
C ALA A 36 62.89 -5.90 -8.20
N ARG A 37 62.93 -5.33 -6.99
CA ARG A 37 61.93 -5.55 -5.92
C ARG A 37 60.56 -5.07 -6.36
N LYS A 38 60.49 -3.89 -6.96
CA LYS A 38 59.27 -3.27 -7.51
C LYS A 38 58.58 -4.16 -8.56
N LEU A 39 59.36 -4.75 -9.47
CA LEU A 39 58.89 -5.70 -10.49
C LEU A 39 58.48 -7.08 -9.91
N ARG A 40 59.07 -7.53 -8.80
CA ARG A 40 58.60 -8.75 -8.09
C ARG A 40 57.29 -8.52 -7.34
N LEU A 41 57.09 -7.32 -6.79
CA LEU A 41 55.86 -6.94 -6.06
C LEU A 41 54.66 -6.80 -7.00
N SER A 42 54.84 -6.33 -8.24
CA SER A 42 53.76 -6.32 -9.25
C SER A 42 53.47 -7.71 -9.85
N ALA A 43 54.48 -8.58 -9.96
CA ALA A 43 54.31 -9.94 -10.50
C ALA A 43 53.60 -10.91 -9.54
N SER A 44 53.67 -10.68 -8.22
CA SER A 44 53.11 -11.58 -7.20
C SER A 44 51.60 -11.42 -6.99
N ALA A 45 50.95 -10.45 -7.64
CA ALA A 45 49.54 -10.12 -7.45
C ALA A 45 48.55 -11.06 -8.18
N THR A 46 49.04 -12.05 -8.97
CA THR A 46 48.18 -12.79 -9.92
C THR A 46 48.45 -14.30 -9.97
N ALA A 47 48.46 -14.98 -8.82
CA ALA A 47 48.40 -16.45 -8.74
C ALA A 47 47.42 -16.92 -7.65
N ARG A 48 46.58 -17.91 -7.97
CA ARG A 48 45.68 -18.63 -7.03
C ARG A 48 46.43 -19.85 -6.44
N ALA A 49 46.02 -20.54 -5.37
CA ALA A 49 44.77 -20.55 -4.60
C ALA A 49 44.99 -21.01 -3.14
N ALA A 50 43.99 -20.82 -2.26
CA ALA A 50 43.98 -21.17 -0.83
C ALA A 50 45.03 -20.40 0.03
N VAL A 51 44.85 -20.14 1.33
CA VAL A 51 43.88 -20.63 2.33
C VAL A 51 43.00 -19.47 2.86
N ALA A 52 41.85 -19.78 3.46
CA ALA A 52 40.94 -18.77 4.03
C ALA A 52 41.49 -18.15 5.33
N GLY A 53 41.85 -16.87 5.29
CA GLY A 53 41.99 -16.03 6.49
C GLY A 53 40.71 -15.24 6.71
N SER A 54 40.01 -15.47 7.83
CA SER A 54 38.83 -14.66 8.19
C SER A 54 39.27 -13.31 8.74
N ALA A 55 38.59 -12.24 8.33
CA ALA A 55 38.73 -10.95 8.97
C ALA A 55 38.09 -10.97 10.38
N HIS A 56 38.70 -10.26 11.32
CA HIS A 56 38.12 -9.94 12.63
C HIS A 56 36.81 -9.17 12.44
N LYS A 57 35.79 -9.48 13.26
CA LYS A 57 34.50 -8.76 13.28
C LYS A 57 34.66 -7.30 13.74
N GLY A 58 35.08 -6.40 12.84
CA GLY A 58 35.31 -4.97 13.13
C GLY A 58 34.05 -4.12 13.40
N THR A 59 32.90 -4.74 13.65
CA THR A 59 31.64 -4.08 14.06
C THR A 59 30.88 -4.99 15.01
N ALA A 60 30.05 -4.40 15.89
CA ALA A 60 29.37 -5.11 16.99
C ALA A 60 28.35 -6.16 16.52
N SER A 61 28.84 -7.35 16.19
CA SER A 61 28.05 -8.58 16.14
C SER A 61 27.49 -8.84 17.54
N THR A 62 26.17 -8.77 17.71
CA THR A 62 25.53 -9.16 18.97
C THR A 62 25.61 -10.68 19.11
N VAL A 63 26.73 -11.17 19.64
CA VAL A 63 26.84 -12.54 20.14
C VAL A 63 25.77 -12.70 21.23
N ALA A 64 24.97 -13.75 21.15
CA ALA A 64 24.00 -14.05 22.18
C ALA A 64 24.75 -14.68 23.36
N ARG A 65 24.69 -14.05 24.53
CA ARG A 65 25.30 -14.57 25.77
C ARG A 65 25.00 -16.06 25.94
N PRO A 66 26.01 -16.91 26.12
CA PRO A 66 25.76 -18.34 26.26
C PRO A 66 25.04 -18.61 27.57
N ALA A 67 24.12 -19.59 27.61
CA ALA A 67 23.27 -19.81 28.78
C ALA A 67 24.02 -20.35 30.03
N CYS A 68 25.32 -20.66 29.91
CA CYS A 68 26.20 -20.91 31.06
C CYS A 68 26.70 -19.62 31.73
N PHE A 69 26.56 -18.46 31.07
CA PHE A 69 26.91 -17.15 31.62
C PHE A 69 25.83 -16.74 32.62
N GLU A 70 26.09 -16.93 33.91
CA GLU A 70 25.16 -16.59 34.98
C GLU A 70 24.82 -15.09 34.96
N PRO A 71 23.53 -14.71 35.03
CA PRO A 71 23.12 -13.31 35.08
C PRO A 71 23.72 -12.59 36.30
N PHE A 72 24.45 -11.52 36.03
CA PHE A 72 24.98 -10.61 37.04
C PHE A 72 24.37 -9.21 36.89
N ASP A 73 24.27 -8.50 38.00
CA ASP A 73 23.67 -7.17 38.09
C ASP A 73 24.75 -6.16 38.49
N THR A 74 24.94 -5.11 37.69
CA THR A 74 25.88 -4.02 37.96
C THR A 74 25.24 -2.88 38.76
N THR A 75 23.96 -3.00 39.13
CA THR A 75 23.30 -2.09 40.07
C THR A 75 23.44 -2.59 41.51
N ALA A 76 23.36 -1.69 42.48
CA ALA A 76 23.63 -2.01 43.89
C ALA A 76 22.60 -2.94 44.56
N ALA A 77 21.51 -3.31 43.88
CA ALA A 77 20.45 -4.15 44.43
C ALA A 77 20.78 -5.65 44.39
N GLY A 78 21.54 -6.12 43.39
CA GLY A 78 21.79 -7.54 43.17
C GLY A 78 22.72 -8.24 44.17
N GLY A 79 23.34 -7.52 45.10
CA GLY A 79 24.30 -8.07 46.07
C GLY A 79 25.59 -8.60 45.42
N TRP A 80 26.03 -7.95 44.34
CA TRP A 80 27.33 -8.16 43.68
C TRP A 80 28.34 -7.13 44.16
N THR A 81 29.63 -7.47 44.14
CA THR A 81 30.72 -6.56 44.53
C THR A 81 31.60 -6.26 43.32
N SER A 82 31.68 -4.99 42.89
CA SER A 82 32.73 -4.54 41.95
C SER A 82 34.06 -4.44 42.68
N LEU A 83 35.13 -4.88 42.04
CA LEU A 83 36.49 -4.56 42.45
C LEU A 83 36.84 -3.12 42.07
N GLY A 84 37.85 -2.56 42.74
CA GLY A 84 38.43 -1.26 42.41
C GLY A 84 39.22 -1.30 41.09
N ARG A 85 39.18 -0.22 40.32
CA ARG A 85 39.90 -0.09 39.04
C ARG A 85 41.42 -0.12 39.25
N ASN A 86 42.12 -1.02 38.58
CA ASN A 86 43.57 -1.26 38.71
C ASN A 86 44.16 -1.93 37.44
N ASP A 87 45.45 -2.32 37.49
CA ASP A 87 46.16 -3.14 36.46
C ASP A 87 46.43 -4.56 36.96
N ASP A 88 47.45 -4.75 37.81
CA ASP A 88 47.97 -6.05 38.22
C ASP A 88 47.39 -6.57 39.56
N ASP A 89 46.62 -5.77 40.28
CA ASP A 89 46.27 -6.07 41.67
C ASP A 89 45.30 -7.25 41.84
N SER A 90 45.36 -7.87 43.02
CA SER A 90 44.45 -8.96 43.42
C SER A 90 43.63 -8.55 44.63
N PHE A 91 42.33 -8.85 44.61
CA PHE A 91 41.41 -8.68 45.72
C PHE A 91 41.23 -10.01 46.48
N GLY A 92 41.53 -10.02 47.77
CA GLY A 92 41.31 -11.19 48.63
C GLY A 92 42.13 -11.17 49.93
N PRO A 93 42.10 -12.26 50.72
CA PRO A 93 41.37 -13.49 50.41
C PRO A 93 39.85 -13.31 50.53
N VAL A 94 39.12 -13.89 49.57
CA VAL A 94 37.66 -13.96 49.55
C VAL A 94 37.27 -15.33 50.09
N SER A 95 36.69 -15.37 51.29
CA SER A 95 36.20 -16.63 51.87
C SER A 95 34.99 -17.17 51.09
N LEU A 96 35.03 -18.46 50.75
CA LEU A 96 33.97 -19.15 50.01
C LEU A 96 32.80 -19.56 50.93
N GLY A 97 33.05 -19.77 52.23
CA GLY A 97 32.09 -20.38 53.16
C GLY A 97 31.91 -21.90 53.01
N TRP A 98 32.57 -22.52 52.04
CA TRP A 98 32.58 -23.96 51.74
C TRP A 98 33.96 -24.38 51.20
N ASN A 99 34.24 -25.69 51.14
CA ASN A 99 35.52 -26.21 50.64
C ASN A 99 35.45 -26.47 49.13
N PHE A 100 36.28 -25.78 48.35
CA PHE A 100 36.61 -26.16 46.98
C PHE A 100 37.72 -27.22 47.00
N SER A 101 37.64 -28.22 46.13
CA SER A 101 38.73 -29.15 45.86
C SER A 101 39.32 -28.90 44.47
N LEU A 102 40.64 -28.73 44.41
CA LEU A 102 41.43 -28.50 43.19
C LEU A 102 42.53 -29.57 43.14
N PHE A 103 42.36 -30.53 42.22
CA PHE A 103 43.15 -31.77 42.11
C PHE A 103 43.36 -32.49 43.45
N GLY A 104 42.29 -32.62 44.23
CA GLY A 104 42.28 -33.22 45.58
C GLY A 104 42.69 -32.29 46.73
N ASN A 105 43.41 -31.19 46.48
CA ASN A 105 43.76 -30.20 47.51
C ASN A 105 42.52 -29.37 47.88
N ARG A 106 42.30 -29.09 49.17
CA ARG A 106 41.12 -28.35 49.65
C ARG A 106 41.46 -26.90 50.01
N TYR A 107 40.60 -25.98 49.55
CA TYR A 107 40.72 -24.54 49.78
C TYR A 107 39.36 -23.96 50.19
N SER A 108 39.36 -23.01 51.13
CA SER A 108 38.17 -22.32 51.64
C SER A 108 38.11 -20.83 51.27
N GLU A 109 39.09 -20.34 50.53
CA GLU A 109 39.24 -18.94 50.13
C GLU A 109 40.02 -18.81 48.81
N VAL A 110 39.89 -17.67 48.14
CA VAL A 110 40.54 -17.35 46.86
C VAL A 110 41.00 -15.90 46.79
N TYR A 111 42.00 -15.61 45.95
CA TYR A 111 42.33 -14.26 45.52
C TYR A 111 41.83 -14.05 44.08
N ILE A 112 41.11 -12.95 43.83
CA ILE A 112 40.59 -12.60 42.51
C ILE A 112 41.51 -11.55 41.89
N ASN A 113 42.15 -11.88 40.77
CA ASN A 113 43.12 -11.00 40.12
C ASN A 113 42.50 -10.24 38.92
N ASN A 114 42.91 -8.98 38.73
CA ASN A 114 42.40 -8.14 37.65
C ASN A 114 42.76 -8.68 36.25
N ASN A 115 43.94 -9.29 36.09
CA ASN A 115 44.42 -9.99 34.89
C ASN A 115 43.73 -11.35 34.64
N GLY A 116 42.41 -11.47 34.87
CA GLY A 116 41.60 -12.58 34.37
C GLY A 116 41.83 -13.98 34.98
N ASN A 117 42.33 -14.06 36.21
CA ASN A 117 42.58 -15.31 36.92
C ASN A 117 42.16 -15.25 38.40
N ILE A 118 42.06 -16.42 39.05
CA ILE A 118 42.00 -16.55 40.50
C ILE A 118 43.11 -17.49 41.00
N THR A 119 43.64 -17.22 42.20
CA THR A 119 44.68 -18.04 42.86
C THR A 119 44.24 -18.45 44.26
N PHE A 120 44.82 -19.53 44.79
CA PHE A 120 44.38 -20.16 46.04
C PHE A 120 45.40 -20.10 47.19
N ASP A 121 46.59 -19.53 46.94
CA ASP A 121 47.71 -19.49 47.88
C ASP A 121 48.15 -18.06 48.25
N ALA A 122 48.22 -17.15 47.28
CA ALA A 122 48.59 -15.75 47.48
C ALA A 122 48.12 -14.86 46.30
N PRO A 123 48.08 -13.52 46.48
CA PRO A 123 47.96 -12.56 45.38
C PRO A 123 49.03 -12.76 44.28
N TYR A 124 48.69 -12.47 43.03
CA TYR A 124 49.58 -12.74 41.89
C TYR A 124 49.44 -11.70 40.76
N GLY A 125 50.09 -10.55 40.93
CA GLY A 125 50.15 -9.49 39.91
C GLY A 125 51.22 -9.73 38.86
N SER A 126 50.95 -10.63 37.91
CA SER A 126 51.77 -10.81 36.72
C SER A 126 50.93 -10.70 35.46
N PHE A 127 51.19 -9.68 34.66
CA PHE A 127 50.53 -9.41 33.38
C PHE A 127 50.93 -10.37 32.26
N ASN A 128 52.20 -10.79 32.21
CA ASN A 128 52.75 -11.66 31.17
C ASN A 128 52.30 -13.12 31.34
N ALA A 129 51.16 -13.46 30.75
CA ALA A 129 50.58 -14.80 30.82
C ALA A 129 51.55 -15.90 30.36
N GLN A 130 51.74 -16.89 31.23
CA GLN A 130 52.52 -18.10 30.98
C GLN A 130 51.59 -19.26 30.65
N GLY A 131 52.09 -20.25 29.90
CA GLY A 131 51.40 -21.55 29.80
C GLY A 131 51.57 -22.34 31.10
N PHE A 132 50.58 -23.16 31.43
CA PHE A 132 50.68 -24.18 32.47
C PHE A 132 51.56 -25.35 31.97
N PRO A 133 52.26 -26.08 32.87
CA PRO A 133 52.11 -26.06 34.33
C PRO A 133 52.90 -24.94 35.02
N LEU A 134 52.45 -24.54 36.21
CA LEU A 134 53.13 -23.58 37.09
C LEU A 134 53.19 -24.05 38.55
N ALA A 135 54.11 -23.45 39.32
CA ALA A 135 54.26 -23.65 40.77
C ALA A 135 53.27 -22.80 41.62
N ARG A 136 52.05 -22.57 41.13
CA ARG A 136 50.99 -21.78 41.81
C ARG A 136 49.58 -22.35 41.54
N PRO A 137 48.75 -22.67 42.55
CA PRO A 137 47.37 -23.13 42.32
C PRO A 137 46.52 -21.98 41.74
N MET A 138 45.95 -22.18 40.55
CA MET A 138 45.29 -21.15 39.77
C MET A 138 44.12 -21.69 38.94
N ILE A 139 43.08 -20.87 38.75
CA ILE A 139 42.09 -21.04 37.68
C ILE A 139 42.08 -19.78 36.82
N ALA A 140 42.31 -19.92 35.51
CA ALA A 140 42.41 -18.83 34.55
C ALA A 140 41.32 -18.98 33.47
N PRO A 141 40.15 -18.32 33.61
CA PRO A 141 39.18 -18.21 32.52
C PRO A 141 39.76 -17.44 31.33
N PHE A 142 40.61 -16.42 31.55
CA PHE A 142 41.35 -15.72 30.50
C PHE A 142 42.49 -14.90 31.13
N TRP A 143 43.62 -15.53 31.47
CA TRP A 143 44.76 -14.78 32.03
C TRP A 143 45.45 -13.98 30.91
N ALA A 144 45.41 -12.66 31.02
CA ALA A 144 46.01 -11.69 30.10
C ALA A 144 46.20 -10.33 30.81
N ASP A 145 46.96 -9.42 30.20
CA ASP A 145 47.26 -8.07 30.70
C ASP A 145 46.05 -7.12 30.57
N VAL A 146 45.21 -7.07 31.62
CA VAL A 146 43.91 -6.39 31.70
C VAL A 146 44.06 -5.01 32.36
N ASP A 147 43.57 -3.95 31.71
CA ASP A 147 43.52 -2.61 32.32
C ASP A 147 42.06 -2.22 32.62
N THR A 148 41.77 -1.97 33.90
CA THR A 148 40.48 -1.39 34.33
C THR A 148 40.61 0.07 34.78
N GLN A 149 41.77 0.70 34.64
CA GLN A 149 42.01 2.10 35.03
C GLN A 149 41.32 3.11 34.10
N ASN A 150 41.18 2.80 32.80
CA ASN A 150 40.42 3.67 31.89
C ASN A 150 38.91 3.67 32.23
N PRO A 151 38.24 4.81 32.48
CA PRO A 151 36.80 4.85 32.76
C PRO A 151 35.89 4.26 31.66
N ALA A 152 36.37 4.20 30.41
CA ALA A 152 35.69 3.54 29.29
C ALA A 152 35.91 2.01 29.24
N SER A 153 36.94 1.49 29.94
CA SER A 153 37.06 0.07 30.29
C SER A 153 36.00 -0.27 31.35
N GLY A 154 35.51 -1.50 31.37
CA GLY A 154 34.65 -2.00 32.43
C GLY A 154 35.42 -2.34 33.72
N THR A 155 34.85 -3.21 34.54
CA THR A 155 35.44 -3.64 35.81
C THR A 155 35.18 -5.13 36.09
N VAL A 156 35.92 -5.67 37.06
CA VAL A 156 35.71 -7.03 37.58
C VAL A 156 34.65 -7.00 38.68
N TRP A 157 33.73 -7.95 38.66
CA TRP A 157 32.66 -8.14 39.65
C TRP A 157 32.70 -9.56 40.20
N TYR A 158 32.30 -9.76 41.46
CA TYR A 158 32.13 -11.10 42.01
C TYR A 158 30.94 -11.22 42.96
N LYS A 159 30.51 -12.46 43.21
CA LYS A 159 29.52 -12.81 44.23
C LYS A 159 29.72 -14.25 44.73
N VAL A 160 29.76 -14.41 46.05
CA VAL A 160 29.72 -15.73 46.71
C VAL A 160 28.25 -16.11 46.97
N PHE A 161 27.91 -17.35 46.62
CA PHE A 161 26.65 -18.03 46.93
C PHE A 161 26.94 -19.25 47.82
N PRO A 162 25.94 -19.83 48.52
CA PRO A 162 26.15 -20.99 49.40
C PRO A 162 26.70 -22.24 48.69
N ASP A 163 26.57 -22.31 47.38
CA ASP A 163 26.94 -23.45 46.52
C ASP A 163 28.04 -23.14 45.49
N ARG A 164 28.42 -21.86 45.29
CA ARG A 164 29.37 -21.43 44.24
C ARG A 164 29.88 -20.00 44.40
N LEU A 165 31.01 -19.68 43.78
CA LEU A 165 31.51 -18.33 43.56
C LEU A 165 31.39 -18.03 42.06
N VAL A 166 30.89 -16.84 41.72
CA VAL A 166 30.89 -16.31 40.35
C VAL A 166 31.76 -15.06 40.29
N VAL A 167 32.61 -14.96 39.27
CA VAL A 167 33.46 -13.79 38.98
C VAL A 167 33.29 -13.40 37.52
N VAL A 168 33.13 -12.10 37.22
CA VAL A 168 32.89 -11.58 35.88
C VAL A 168 33.84 -10.43 35.57
N TRP A 169 34.66 -10.58 34.54
CA TRP A 169 35.43 -9.50 33.93
C TRP A 169 34.55 -8.90 32.83
N SER A 170 33.83 -7.82 33.16
CA SER A 170 32.77 -7.28 32.30
C SER A 170 33.30 -6.14 31.43
N LYS A 171 33.42 -6.33 30.11
CA LYS A 171 33.86 -5.33 29.13
C LYS A 171 35.21 -4.70 29.46
N VAL A 172 36.15 -5.51 29.93
CA VAL A 172 37.48 -5.06 30.34
C VAL A 172 38.41 -4.84 29.15
N GLY A 173 39.16 -3.74 29.19
CA GLY A 173 40.20 -3.37 28.25
C GLY A 173 41.58 -3.93 28.63
N TYR A 174 42.62 -3.42 27.99
CA TYR A 174 44.00 -3.93 28.09
C TYR A 174 45.03 -2.82 28.24
N PHE A 175 46.22 -3.16 28.76
CA PHE A 175 47.26 -2.15 29.03
C PHE A 175 47.84 -1.52 27.75
N ASN A 176 48.25 -0.25 27.73
CA ASN A 176 48.06 0.78 28.75
C ASN A 176 46.78 1.56 28.46
N ARG A 177 45.79 1.43 29.33
CA ARG A 177 44.49 2.15 29.33
C ARG A 177 43.73 2.05 28.01
N LYS A 178 43.84 0.95 27.27
CA LYS A 178 43.14 0.72 26.01
C LYS A 178 41.72 0.26 26.26
N ALA A 179 40.77 0.84 25.54
CA ALA A 179 39.34 0.56 25.66
C ALA A 179 38.61 0.63 24.30
N ASP A 180 39.37 0.58 23.20
CA ASP A 180 38.88 0.44 21.82
C ASP A 180 38.41 -1.00 21.50
N LYS A 181 38.93 -1.98 22.24
CA LYS A 181 38.50 -3.38 22.26
C LYS A 181 38.28 -3.83 23.70
N LYS A 182 37.30 -4.71 23.92
CA LYS A 182 36.88 -5.13 25.27
C LYS A 182 36.53 -6.60 25.30
N ASN A 183 36.95 -7.29 26.36
CA ASN A 183 36.63 -8.69 26.62
C ASN A 183 35.54 -8.79 27.69
N THR A 184 34.62 -9.74 27.54
CA THR A 184 33.59 -10.04 28.54
C THR A 184 33.54 -11.54 28.81
N PHE A 185 34.03 -11.95 29.98
CA PHE A 185 34.12 -13.36 30.38
C PHE A 185 33.82 -13.57 31.86
N GLN A 186 33.41 -14.79 32.20
CA GLN A 186 32.98 -15.19 33.54
C GLN A 186 33.63 -16.52 33.95
N LEU A 187 33.91 -16.63 35.24
CA LEU A 187 34.26 -17.86 35.96
C LEU A 187 33.13 -18.22 36.94
N VAL A 188 32.78 -19.51 36.99
CA VAL A 188 32.00 -20.10 38.09
C VAL A 188 32.83 -21.24 38.69
N ILE A 189 33.03 -21.24 40.01
CA ILE A 189 33.52 -22.42 40.76
C ILE A 189 32.47 -22.86 41.77
N LYS A 190 32.22 -24.17 41.88
CA LYS A 190 31.12 -24.74 42.70
C LYS A 190 31.64 -25.49 43.92
N ALA A 191 30.77 -25.68 44.91
CA ALA A 191 30.99 -26.43 46.15
C ALA A 191 31.13 -27.95 45.90
N ASN A 192 32.21 -28.33 45.21
CA ASN A 192 32.44 -29.66 44.65
C ASN A 192 32.80 -30.74 45.67
N THR A 193 32.94 -30.37 46.94
CA THR A 193 33.01 -31.30 48.09
C THR A 193 31.66 -31.53 48.77
N ALA A 194 30.58 -30.90 48.32
CA ALA A 194 29.24 -31.09 48.88
C ALA A 194 28.71 -32.52 48.63
N PRO A 195 27.98 -33.12 49.60
CA PRO A 195 27.41 -34.46 49.43
C PRO A 195 26.49 -34.54 48.20
N GLY A 196 26.72 -35.53 47.33
CA GLY A 196 25.95 -35.75 46.11
C GLY A 196 26.34 -34.85 44.92
N PHE A 197 27.38 -34.03 45.02
CA PHE A 197 27.84 -33.20 43.90
C PHE A 197 28.20 -34.04 42.66
N SER A 198 27.73 -33.62 41.48
CA SER A 198 27.97 -34.30 40.21
C SER A 198 28.07 -33.30 39.04
N GLY A 199 28.63 -33.75 37.91
CA GLY A 199 28.96 -32.88 36.77
C GLY A 199 30.21 -32.01 37.00
N ASN A 200 30.27 -30.92 36.25
CA ASN A 200 31.39 -29.97 36.21
C ASN A 200 31.36 -28.98 37.38
N ASP A 201 32.52 -28.76 38.00
CA ASP A 201 32.72 -27.90 39.16
C ASP A 201 33.43 -26.58 38.87
N VAL A 202 34.08 -26.46 37.71
CA VAL A 202 34.58 -25.20 37.14
C VAL A 202 33.89 -24.97 35.80
N LEU A 203 33.39 -23.75 35.56
CA LEU A 203 32.90 -23.32 34.25
C LEU A 203 33.48 -21.95 33.87
N PHE A 204 33.86 -21.81 32.60
CA PHE A 204 34.15 -20.52 31.97
C PHE A 204 33.05 -20.22 30.95
N ALA A 205 32.63 -18.95 30.86
CA ALA A 205 31.65 -18.48 29.89
C ALA A 205 32.11 -17.17 29.25
N TYR A 206 31.94 -17.03 27.93
CA TYR A 206 32.44 -15.90 27.15
C TYR A 206 31.30 -15.25 26.35
N ASP A 207 31.26 -13.93 26.35
CA ASP A 207 30.20 -13.12 25.73
C ASP A 207 30.70 -12.51 24.41
N ASP A 208 31.60 -11.53 24.51
CA ASP A 208 32.18 -10.75 23.41
C ASP A 208 33.68 -10.60 23.72
N MET A 209 34.55 -11.17 22.87
CA MET A 209 35.99 -11.25 23.08
C MET A 209 36.74 -10.63 21.89
N GLN A 210 37.57 -9.61 22.16
CA GLN A 210 38.08 -8.68 21.16
C GLN A 210 39.59 -8.41 21.25
N TRP A 211 40.29 -8.91 22.28
CA TRP A 211 41.73 -8.72 22.44
C TRP A 211 42.38 -9.89 23.20
N THR A 212 43.70 -10.04 23.05
CA THR A 212 44.48 -11.17 23.60
C THR A 212 45.68 -10.77 24.46
N THR A 213 46.28 -9.62 24.21
CA THR A 213 47.57 -9.25 24.79
C THR A 213 47.80 -7.74 24.68
N SER A 214 48.60 -7.16 25.58
CA SER A 214 48.84 -5.72 25.61
C SER A 214 49.99 -5.27 24.71
N ASP A 215 50.11 -3.96 24.52
CA ASP A 215 51.29 -3.39 23.84
C ASP A 215 52.58 -3.56 24.68
N ALA A 216 52.48 -3.78 26.00
CA ALA A 216 53.63 -4.06 26.88
C ALA A 216 54.03 -5.55 26.87
N SER A 217 53.06 -6.44 26.64
CA SER A 217 53.25 -7.88 26.43
C SER A 217 53.82 -8.21 25.03
N SER A 218 54.56 -7.29 24.41
CA SER A 218 55.04 -7.32 23.02
C SER A 218 53.94 -7.41 21.95
N GLY A 219 52.70 -7.06 22.28
CA GLY A 219 51.60 -7.00 21.33
C GLY A 219 51.58 -5.74 20.49
N THR A 220 50.60 -5.65 19.60
CA THR A 220 50.23 -4.40 18.92
C THR A 220 48.74 -4.36 18.71
N GLY A 221 48.06 -3.41 19.35
CA GLY A 221 46.63 -3.20 19.14
C GLY A 221 45.75 -4.35 19.64
N GLY A 222 46.22 -5.14 20.62
CA GLY A 222 45.48 -6.25 21.24
C GLY A 222 45.93 -7.65 20.82
N PHE A 223 46.88 -7.80 19.89
CA PHE A 223 47.24 -9.08 19.27
C PHE A 223 48.76 -9.26 19.05
N GLY A 224 49.19 -10.49 18.74
CA GLY A 224 50.52 -10.86 18.25
C GLY A 224 51.60 -11.08 19.31
N GLY A 225 51.46 -10.49 20.50
CA GLY A 225 52.38 -10.58 21.63
C GLY A 225 52.30 -11.90 22.42
N ILE A 226 52.71 -11.84 23.69
CA ILE A 226 52.66 -12.96 24.64
C ILE A 226 51.21 -13.45 24.76
N PRO A 227 50.92 -14.73 24.46
CA PRO A 227 49.55 -15.21 24.43
C PRO A 227 48.87 -15.27 25.80
N ALA A 228 47.60 -14.85 25.84
CA ALA A 228 46.71 -15.15 26.96
C ALA A 228 46.61 -16.66 27.21
N SER A 229 46.32 -17.04 28.46
CA SER A 229 46.21 -18.45 28.87
C SER A 229 44.84 -18.77 29.45
N VAL A 230 44.22 -19.84 28.95
CA VAL A 230 42.93 -20.37 29.42
C VAL A 230 43.13 -21.79 29.95
N GLY A 231 42.76 -22.02 31.21
CA GLY A 231 42.96 -23.32 31.86
C GLY A 231 42.90 -23.31 33.39
N VAL A 232 43.39 -24.39 33.99
CA VAL A 232 43.40 -24.64 35.45
C VAL A 232 44.74 -25.28 35.82
N ASN A 233 45.32 -24.96 36.98
CA ASN A 233 46.65 -25.44 37.36
C ASN A 233 46.71 -25.79 38.86
N LYS A 234 47.24 -26.98 39.20
CA LYS A 234 47.32 -27.46 40.59
C LYS A 234 48.34 -26.73 41.46
N GLY A 235 49.40 -26.20 40.85
CA GLY A 235 50.48 -25.53 41.53
C GLY A 235 51.70 -26.39 41.89
N ASN A 236 51.77 -27.64 41.41
CA ASN A 236 52.91 -28.53 41.64
C ASN A 236 53.88 -28.64 40.45
N SER A 237 53.74 -27.77 39.44
CA SER A 237 54.48 -27.84 38.17
C SER A 237 54.30 -29.13 37.35
N VAL A 238 53.25 -29.92 37.60
CA VAL A 238 52.97 -31.18 36.87
C VAL A 238 51.51 -31.28 36.41
N ASP A 239 50.54 -31.08 37.32
CA ASP A 239 49.12 -31.35 37.02
C ASP A 239 48.36 -30.05 36.69
N TYR A 240 47.71 -30.02 35.52
CA TYR A 240 46.99 -28.85 35.00
C TYR A 240 45.94 -29.22 33.94
N ILE A 241 45.31 -28.20 33.35
CA ILE A 241 44.45 -28.23 32.18
C ILE A 241 44.80 -26.98 31.34
N GLN A 242 45.20 -27.13 30.08
CA GLN A 242 45.47 -25.99 29.18
C GLN A 242 44.59 -26.06 27.92
N THR A 243 43.36 -25.58 28.04
CA THR A 243 42.38 -25.56 26.93
C THR A 243 42.83 -24.68 25.77
N GLY A 244 43.64 -23.66 26.02
CA GLY A 244 44.30 -22.94 24.95
C GLY A 244 45.21 -21.81 25.40
N ARG A 245 46.06 -21.38 24.46
CA ARG A 245 46.75 -20.08 24.49
C ARG A 245 46.29 -19.25 23.31
N PHE A 246 46.19 -17.92 23.46
CA PHE A 246 45.59 -17.04 22.44
C PHE A 246 46.43 -15.77 22.20
N ASN A 247 46.84 -15.51 20.96
CA ASN A 247 47.39 -14.21 20.55
C ASN A 247 46.95 -13.73 19.16
N LEU A 248 46.12 -14.52 18.45
CA LEU A 248 45.62 -14.17 17.11
C LEU A 248 44.23 -13.52 17.19
N SER A 249 43.79 -12.94 16.08
CA SER A 249 42.38 -12.57 15.86
C SER A 249 41.70 -13.60 14.95
N GLY A 250 40.37 -13.61 14.95
CA GLY A 250 39.57 -14.59 14.22
C GLY A 250 39.32 -15.88 15.00
N SER A 251 38.50 -16.78 14.44
CA SER A 251 37.96 -17.95 15.13
C SER A 251 38.81 -19.23 15.02
N LEU A 252 40.15 -19.09 14.93
CA LEU A 252 41.05 -20.24 14.87
C LEU A 252 41.18 -20.91 16.24
N ALA A 253 40.83 -22.19 16.31
CA ALA A 253 40.97 -22.99 17.53
C ALA A 253 42.42 -23.01 18.07
N PRO A 254 42.62 -23.01 19.40
CA PRO A 254 43.93 -23.18 20.01
C PRO A 254 44.44 -24.62 19.85
N ASN A 255 45.73 -24.83 20.13
CA ASN A 255 46.36 -26.16 20.19
C ASN A 255 46.25 -26.97 18.88
N THR A 256 46.33 -26.29 17.73
CA THR A 256 46.45 -26.93 16.40
C THR A 256 47.77 -27.68 16.24
N SER A 257 47.92 -28.45 15.16
CA SER A 257 48.94 -29.50 14.92
C SER A 257 50.44 -29.08 14.93
N PHE A 258 50.78 -27.88 15.41
CA PHE A 258 52.15 -27.38 15.51
C PHE A 258 52.46 -27.01 16.97
N PRO A 259 53.52 -27.57 17.58
CA PRO A 259 53.91 -27.23 18.96
C PRO A 259 54.13 -25.72 19.13
N GLY A 260 53.38 -25.11 20.05
CA GLY A 260 53.50 -23.69 20.40
C GLY A 260 52.62 -22.71 19.61
N ASN A 261 51.70 -23.16 18.75
CA ASN A 261 50.82 -22.27 17.97
C ASN A 261 49.56 -21.81 18.74
N PRO A 262 49.38 -20.51 19.06
CA PRO A 262 48.21 -19.99 19.76
C PRO A 262 46.97 -19.89 18.86
N GLY A 263 45.78 -19.94 19.48
CA GLY A 263 44.50 -19.69 18.82
C GLY A 263 44.17 -18.21 18.64
N GLY A 264 43.07 -17.96 17.94
CA GLY A 264 42.46 -16.63 17.77
C GLY A 264 41.30 -16.40 18.74
N VAL A 265 41.12 -15.14 19.16
CA VAL A 265 40.22 -14.82 20.28
C VAL A 265 38.73 -15.01 19.96
N ASP A 266 38.30 -14.74 18.72
CA ASP A 266 36.92 -14.90 18.26
C ASP A 266 36.47 -16.38 18.31
N TRP A 267 37.36 -17.34 18.62
CA TRP A 267 37.01 -18.74 18.90
C TRP A 267 36.28 -18.88 20.24
N LEU A 268 36.55 -18.00 21.20
CA LEU A 268 35.91 -18.02 22.52
C LEU A 268 34.48 -17.45 22.50
N ASP A 269 34.12 -16.59 21.54
CA ASP A 269 32.80 -15.94 21.44
C ASP A 269 31.63 -16.93 21.63
N GLY A 270 30.84 -16.73 22.69
CA GLY A 270 29.67 -17.57 22.96
C GLY A 270 29.98 -19.00 23.43
N LEU A 271 31.23 -19.33 23.78
CA LEU A 271 31.56 -20.64 24.31
C LEU A 271 31.22 -20.81 25.79
N CYS A 272 30.86 -22.04 26.14
CA CYS A 272 30.95 -22.59 27.48
C CYS A 272 32.12 -23.58 27.53
N LEU A 273 33.01 -23.43 28.50
CA LEU A 273 34.02 -24.43 28.84
C LEU A 273 33.73 -24.96 30.24
N GLY A 274 33.86 -26.27 30.47
CA GLY A 274 33.51 -26.85 31.77
C GLY A 274 34.38 -28.05 32.12
N TYR A 275 34.83 -28.07 33.38
CA TYR A 275 35.84 -29.00 33.88
C TYR A 275 35.38 -29.68 35.17
N ARG A 276 36.02 -30.81 35.47
CA ARG A 276 35.88 -31.56 36.73
C ARG A 276 37.25 -31.64 37.38
N VAL A 277 37.52 -30.81 38.39
CA VAL A 277 38.85 -30.68 39.01
C VAL A 277 38.89 -31.15 40.47
N ARG A 278 37.79 -31.70 41.01
CA ARG A 278 37.73 -32.14 42.42
C ARG A 278 38.58 -33.37 42.76
N ASP A 279 38.78 -34.26 41.80
CA ASP A 279 39.38 -35.59 42.03
C ASP A 279 40.92 -35.53 42.11
N ALA A 280 41.57 -36.63 42.47
CA ALA A 280 43.03 -36.74 42.55
C ALA A 280 43.53 -37.91 41.69
N GLY A 281 44.50 -37.63 40.81
CA GLY A 281 44.88 -38.52 39.70
C GLY A 281 44.29 -38.02 38.38
N ASN A 282 44.29 -38.89 37.37
CA ASN A 282 43.78 -38.65 36.02
C ASN A 282 42.38 -37.99 36.00
N VAL A 283 42.25 -36.86 35.30
CA VAL A 283 41.01 -36.11 35.11
C VAL A 283 40.35 -36.48 33.75
N PRO A 284 39.04 -36.78 33.71
CA PRO A 284 38.38 -37.16 32.45
C PRO A 284 38.32 -35.98 31.45
N PRO A 285 38.30 -36.26 30.13
CA PRO A 285 38.48 -35.21 29.10
C PRO A 285 37.39 -34.15 29.13
N ALA A 286 37.77 -32.90 28.85
CA ALA A 286 36.85 -31.77 28.72
C ALA A 286 36.28 -31.66 27.29
N VAL A 287 35.23 -30.85 27.12
CA VAL A 287 34.70 -30.46 25.80
C VAL A 287 34.43 -28.95 25.73
N ALA A 288 34.68 -28.39 24.55
CA ALA A 288 34.33 -27.04 24.13
C ALA A 288 33.34 -27.10 22.95
N GLY A 289 32.51 -26.06 22.79
CA GLY A 289 31.61 -25.91 21.64
C GLY A 289 30.19 -26.44 21.81
N LEU A 290 29.82 -27.03 22.97
CA LEU A 290 28.43 -27.45 23.21
C LEU A 290 27.48 -26.24 23.31
N PRO A 291 26.26 -26.33 22.76
CA PRO A 291 25.28 -25.25 22.84
C PRO A 291 24.65 -25.13 24.24
N ALA A 292 24.02 -23.98 24.49
CA ALA A 292 23.23 -23.69 25.68
C ALA A 292 22.31 -24.87 26.10
N GLY A 293 22.44 -25.33 27.35
CA GLY A 293 21.64 -26.44 27.89
C GLY A 293 21.82 -27.78 27.16
N ASN A 294 22.88 -27.91 26.36
CA ASN A 294 23.11 -28.97 25.38
C ASN A 294 21.92 -29.16 24.41
N LEU A 295 21.20 -28.09 24.07
CA LEU A 295 20.05 -28.12 23.16
C LEU A 295 20.38 -27.46 21.82
N LEU A 296 20.14 -28.18 20.73
CA LEU A 296 20.21 -27.68 19.36
C LEU A 296 18.82 -27.79 18.70
N THR A 297 18.23 -26.66 18.34
CA THR A 297 16.95 -26.62 17.60
C THR A 297 17.18 -26.29 16.13
N VAL A 298 16.53 -27.05 15.24
CA VAL A 298 16.70 -26.96 13.78
C VAL A 298 15.32 -26.97 13.13
N ASN A 299 14.99 -26.01 12.28
CA ASN A 299 13.76 -26.06 11.51
C ASN A 299 13.94 -26.91 10.24
N GLN A 300 12.88 -27.56 9.76
CA GLN A 300 12.93 -28.29 8.49
C GLN A 300 13.39 -27.36 7.34
N GLY A 301 14.42 -27.78 6.59
CA GLY A 301 15.11 -26.98 5.57
C GLY A 301 16.34 -26.20 6.08
N GLN A 302 16.48 -25.98 7.39
CA GLN A 302 17.66 -25.35 7.98
C GLN A 302 18.80 -26.36 8.13
N THR A 303 20.03 -25.94 7.82
CA THR A 303 21.26 -26.67 8.15
C THR A 303 21.96 -25.99 9.32
N VAL A 304 22.45 -26.76 10.28
CA VAL A 304 23.33 -26.28 11.36
C VAL A 304 24.57 -27.16 11.45
N VAL A 305 25.72 -26.53 11.66
CA VAL A 305 27.02 -27.18 11.88
C VAL A 305 27.52 -26.77 13.26
N LEU A 306 27.90 -27.75 14.07
CA LEU A 306 28.33 -27.63 15.45
C LEU A 306 29.73 -28.26 15.60
N PRO A 307 30.81 -27.46 15.60
CA PRO A 307 32.15 -27.92 15.90
C PRO A 307 32.34 -28.07 17.40
N LEU A 308 32.79 -29.24 17.84
CA LEU A 308 33.22 -29.54 19.21
C LEU A 308 34.74 -29.79 19.22
N GLN A 309 35.40 -29.38 20.29
CA GLN A 309 36.80 -29.72 20.58
C GLN A 309 36.86 -30.43 21.93
N PHE A 310 37.60 -31.51 22.02
CA PHE A 310 37.88 -32.22 23.27
C PHE A 310 39.37 -32.11 23.56
N SER A 311 39.73 -32.14 24.83
CA SER A 311 41.13 -32.00 25.28
C SER A 311 41.42 -32.98 26.40
N GLY A 312 42.56 -33.66 26.31
CA GLY A 312 43.20 -34.23 27.50
C GLY A 312 43.53 -33.06 28.45
N PRO A 313 43.27 -33.18 29.76
CA PRO A 313 43.64 -32.11 30.69
C PRO A 313 45.16 -32.12 30.93
N GLU A 314 45.71 -33.29 31.23
CA GLU A 314 47.10 -33.57 31.56
C GLU A 314 48.08 -33.53 30.35
N THR A 315 49.38 -33.42 30.65
CA THR A 315 50.48 -33.37 29.66
C THR A 315 50.66 -34.70 28.94
N ASP A 316 50.95 -34.64 27.63
CA ASP A 316 51.26 -35.79 26.75
C ASP A 316 50.17 -36.87 26.64
N GLU A 317 48.99 -36.66 27.24
CA GLU A 317 47.84 -37.55 27.11
C GLU A 317 47.09 -37.37 25.78
N THR A 318 46.50 -38.45 25.28
CA THR A 318 45.72 -38.46 24.04
C THR A 318 44.29 -38.90 24.25
N VAL A 319 43.36 -38.18 23.62
CA VAL A 319 41.93 -38.42 23.74
C VAL A 319 41.39 -39.12 22.50
N SER A 320 40.68 -40.21 22.75
CA SER A 320 39.83 -40.90 21.78
C SER A 320 38.39 -40.43 21.94
N VAL A 321 37.81 -39.86 20.89
CA VAL A 321 36.41 -39.45 20.82
C VAL A 321 35.62 -40.45 19.98
N SER A 322 34.47 -40.86 20.49
CA SER A 322 33.47 -41.66 19.80
C SER A 322 32.08 -41.05 19.98
N SER A 323 31.08 -41.55 19.26
CA SER A 323 29.70 -41.12 19.48
C SER A 323 28.71 -42.27 19.25
N ASN A 324 27.53 -42.18 19.85
CA ASN A 324 26.42 -43.10 19.56
C ASN A 324 25.70 -42.80 18.22
N PHE A 325 26.24 -41.90 17.38
CA PHE A 325 25.62 -41.50 16.12
C PHE A 325 25.61 -42.64 15.10
N ASN A 326 24.50 -43.37 15.05
CA ASN A 326 24.23 -44.33 13.98
C ASN A 326 23.40 -43.66 12.88
N GLY A 327 24.11 -43.18 11.84
CA GLY A 327 23.54 -42.41 10.73
C GLY A 327 22.42 -43.11 9.95
N GLY A 328 22.28 -44.44 10.09
CA GLY A 328 21.16 -45.18 9.50
C GLY A 328 19.78 -44.82 10.06
N THR A 329 19.68 -44.09 11.17
CA THR A 329 18.40 -43.68 11.77
C THR A 329 18.14 -42.18 11.79
N PHE A 330 19.17 -41.34 11.73
CA PHE A 330 19.07 -39.87 11.81
C PHE A 330 19.53 -39.29 10.47
N CYS A 331 18.63 -39.28 9.49
CA CYS A 331 18.91 -38.84 8.13
C CYS A 331 19.43 -37.40 8.08
N ASN A 332 20.15 -37.05 7.00
CA ASN A 332 20.67 -35.70 6.75
C ASN A 332 21.47 -35.08 7.92
N ALA A 333 22.03 -35.92 8.78
CA ALA A 333 22.99 -35.56 9.81
C ALA A 333 24.30 -36.32 9.60
N SER A 334 25.40 -35.81 10.15
CA SER A 334 26.71 -36.45 10.09
C SER A 334 27.56 -36.08 11.30
N VAL A 335 28.41 -37.01 11.72
CA VAL A 335 29.51 -36.78 12.66
C VAL A 335 30.83 -37.06 11.94
N SER A 336 31.78 -36.14 12.02
CA SER A 336 33.16 -36.36 11.56
C SER A 336 34.17 -35.95 12.62
N THR A 337 35.11 -36.83 12.95
CA THR A 337 36.19 -36.59 13.93
C THR A 337 37.53 -36.36 13.23
N ALA A 338 38.27 -35.35 13.63
CA ALA A 338 39.63 -35.07 13.17
C ALA A 338 40.61 -35.04 14.35
N GLY A 339 41.83 -35.54 14.15
CA GLY A 339 42.85 -35.64 15.21
C GLY A 339 42.53 -36.68 16.30
N ASN A 340 41.64 -37.63 16.02
CA ASN A 340 41.19 -38.65 16.98
C ASN A 340 42.35 -39.54 17.45
N GLY A 341 42.52 -39.72 18.77
CA GLY A 341 43.70 -40.37 19.36
C GLY A 341 44.93 -39.46 19.47
N GLY A 342 44.78 -38.15 19.28
CA GLY A 342 45.76 -37.10 19.62
C GLY A 342 45.35 -36.31 20.87
N THR A 343 46.12 -35.28 21.25
CA THR A 343 45.89 -34.51 22.49
C THR A 343 44.60 -33.68 22.48
N ASN A 344 44.21 -33.15 21.31
CA ASN A 344 43.11 -32.20 21.13
C ASN A 344 42.22 -32.58 19.91
N PRO A 345 41.50 -33.72 19.95
CA PRO A 345 40.62 -34.13 18.86
C PRO A 345 39.40 -33.20 18.71
N THR A 346 38.96 -33.00 17.47
CA THR A 346 37.76 -32.22 17.15
C THR A 346 36.69 -33.11 16.53
N LEU A 347 35.42 -32.76 16.74
CA LEU A 347 34.25 -33.46 16.20
C LEU A 347 33.28 -32.42 15.62
N THR A 348 33.01 -32.50 14.32
CA THR A 348 31.97 -31.68 13.69
C THR A 348 30.69 -32.50 13.59
N PHE A 349 29.66 -32.07 14.32
CA PHE A 349 28.29 -32.53 14.09
C PHE A 349 27.61 -31.59 13.08
N SER A 350 26.89 -32.14 12.11
CA SER A 350 26.10 -31.38 11.14
C SER A 350 24.72 -32.01 11.02
N VAL A 351 23.70 -31.19 10.80
CA VAL A 351 22.31 -31.64 10.60
C VAL A 351 21.53 -30.66 9.71
N THR A 352 20.82 -31.20 8.72
CA THR A 352 19.81 -30.47 7.94
C THR A 352 18.42 -31.02 8.26
N GLY A 353 17.51 -30.16 8.73
CA GLY A 353 16.15 -30.57 9.09
C GLY A 353 15.37 -31.10 7.87
N ALA A 354 14.76 -32.26 8.00
CA ALA A 354 14.11 -33.02 6.92
C ALA A 354 12.99 -33.92 7.46
N PRO A 355 11.99 -34.34 6.65
CA PRO A 355 10.86 -35.16 7.13
C PRO A 355 11.26 -36.42 7.91
N CYS A 356 12.36 -37.06 7.51
CA CYS A 356 12.89 -38.29 8.15
C CYS A 356 13.67 -38.06 9.45
N ASN A 357 13.89 -36.80 9.88
CA ASN A 357 14.59 -36.48 11.12
C ASN A 357 13.84 -35.53 12.08
N VAL A 358 12.61 -35.10 11.74
CA VAL A 358 11.68 -34.39 12.64
C VAL A 358 11.53 -35.10 14.00
N GLY A 359 11.45 -34.31 15.08
CA GLY A 359 11.33 -34.77 16.46
C GLY A 359 12.59 -34.54 17.29
N THR A 360 12.60 -35.07 18.51
CA THR A 360 13.70 -34.92 19.49
C THR A 360 14.58 -36.16 19.52
N ARG A 361 15.91 -35.98 19.56
CA ARG A 361 16.90 -37.05 19.69
C ARG A 361 18.06 -36.63 20.59
N THR A 362 18.78 -37.59 21.15
CA THR A 362 19.97 -37.33 21.98
C THR A 362 21.20 -38.04 21.40
N ILE A 363 22.21 -37.26 21.02
CA ILE A 363 23.50 -37.73 20.54
C ILE A 363 24.50 -37.66 21.69
N ASN A 364 25.09 -38.79 22.06
CA ASN A 364 26.08 -38.87 23.11
C ASN A 364 27.47 -38.94 22.48
N PHE A 365 28.31 -37.93 22.75
CA PHE A 365 29.73 -37.96 22.46
C PHE A 365 30.46 -38.52 23.68
N THR A 366 31.34 -39.49 23.48
CA THR A 366 32.17 -40.08 24.54
C THR A 366 33.62 -39.74 24.25
N ALA A 367 34.28 -39.11 25.22
CA ALA A 367 35.71 -38.82 25.17
C ALA A 367 36.43 -39.59 26.28
N THR A 368 37.51 -40.28 25.92
CA THR A 368 38.32 -41.11 26.81
C THR A 368 39.79 -40.75 26.59
N ASP A 369 40.52 -40.43 27.63
CA ASP A 369 41.98 -40.22 27.59
C ASP A 369 42.76 -41.55 27.51
N ASN A 370 44.06 -41.49 27.76
CA ASN A 370 44.95 -42.65 27.93
C ASN A 370 45.69 -42.63 29.29
N GLY A 371 45.25 -41.80 30.23
CA GLY A 371 45.91 -41.54 31.50
C GLY A 371 45.85 -42.70 32.49
N LEU A 372 46.57 -42.53 33.61
CA LEU A 372 46.64 -43.52 34.69
C LEU A 372 46.53 -42.85 36.08
N PRO A 373 45.88 -43.49 37.08
CA PRO A 373 45.40 -44.87 37.09
C PRO A 373 44.04 -45.05 36.39
N ALA A 374 44.04 -45.92 35.37
CA ALA A 374 42.98 -46.17 34.39
C ALA A 374 42.61 -44.95 33.51
N PRO A 375 42.33 -45.15 32.21
CA PRO A 375 41.76 -44.12 31.35
C PRO A 375 40.43 -43.62 31.91
N ALA A 376 40.29 -42.30 32.01
CA ALA A 376 39.07 -41.66 32.48
C ALA A 376 38.14 -41.37 31.29
N GLN A 377 36.86 -41.10 31.58
CA GLN A 377 35.82 -41.01 30.55
C GLN A 377 34.81 -39.91 30.87
N SER A 378 34.56 -39.04 29.90
CA SER A 378 33.45 -38.10 29.88
C SER A 378 32.41 -38.49 28.83
N VAL A 379 31.13 -38.32 29.15
CA VAL A 379 30.01 -38.51 28.21
C VAL A 379 29.17 -37.25 28.15
N PHE A 380 28.99 -36.73 26.94
CA PHE A 380 28.34 -35.45 26.66
C PHE A 380 27.11 -35.67 25.79
N ALA A 381 25.93 -35.48 26.36
CA ALA A 381 24.65 -35.66 25.68
C ALA A 381 24.18 -34.34 25.04
N LEU A 382 24.08 -34.30 23.71
CA LEU A 382 23.49 -33.22 22.91
C LEU A 382 22.06 -33.61 22.52
N THR A 383 21.08 -32.82 22.95
CA THR A 383 19.69 -32.96 22.50
C THR A 383 19.48 -32.15 21.23
N VAL A 384 19.04 -32.80 20.15
CA VAL A 384 18.70 -32.16 18.88
C VAL A 384 17.18 -32.25 18.69
N VAL A 385 16.54 -31.10 18.47
CA VAL A 385 15.11 -30.98 18.16
C VAL A 385 14.97 -30.49 16.73
N VAL A 386 14.40 -31.31 15.85
CA VAL A 386 14.03 -30.88 14.50
C VAL A 386 12.54 -30.57 14.45
N ASN A 387 12.20 -29.32 14.21
CA ASN A 387 10.81 -28.87 14.01
C ASN A 387 10.33 -29.21 12.59
N PRO A 388 9.05 -29.57 12.40
CA PRO A 388 8.46 -29.69 11.06
C PRO A 388 8.41 -28.33 10.35
N ALA A 389 8.26 -28.34 9.01
CA ALA A 389 8.11 -27.11 8.23
C ALA A 389 6.92 -26.25 8.71
N ASN A 390 7.10 -24.93 8.78
CA ASN A 390 6.04 -23.99 9.16
C ASN A 390 4.91 -23.97 8.12
N GLY A 391 3.69 -23.62 8.55
CA GLY A 391 2.56 -23.38 7.66
C GLY A 391 1.41 -24.39 7.74
N GLN A 392 1.46 -25.39 8.63
CA GLN A 392 0.31 -26.26 8.84
C GLN A 392 -0.67 -25.65 9.86
N TRP A 393 -1.89 -25.38 9.42
CA TRP A 393 -2.95 -24.93 10.31
C TRP A 393 -3.42 -26.07 11.23
N THR A 394 -3.49 -25.79 12.54
CA THR A 394 -3.99 -26.71 13.57
C THR A 394 -5.37 -26.31 14.09
N GLY A 395 -5.71 -25.01 14.05
CA GLY A 395 -6.97 -24.49 14.59
C GLY A 395 -7.20 -24.76 16.07
N ALA A 396 -6.11 -24.95 16.84
CA ALA A 396 -6.17 -25.48 18.20
C ALA A 396 -6.76 -24.49 19.24
N ALA A 397 -6.67 -23.17 19.00
CA ALA A 397 -7.12 -22.15 19.94
C ALA A 397 -8.42 -21.45 19.50
N ASN A 398 -8.56 -21.07 18.22
CA ASN A 398 -9.74 -20.42 17.65
C ASN A 398 -9.66 -20.35 16.11
N THR A 399 -10.53 -19.57 15.47
CA THR A 399 -10.57 -19.38 14.01
C THR A 399 -9.62 -18.31 13.47
N ALA A 400 -8.97 -17.49 14.31
CA ALA A 400 -8.23 -16.32 13.82
C ALA A 400 -6.91 -16.71 13.12
N TYR A 401 -6.77 -16.38 11.83
CA TYR A 401 -5.57 -16.70 11.04
C TYR A 401 -4.27 -16.15 11.66
N THR A 402 -4.34 -14.98 12.27
CA THR A 402 -3.19 -14.26 12.85
C THR A 402 -2.85 -14.64 14.29
N ASN A 403 -3.54 -15.62 14.88
CA ASN A 403 -3.19 -16.16 16.20
C ASN A 403 -2.12 -17.26 16.05
N PRO A 404 -0.90 -17.09 16.61
CA PRO A 404 0.18 -18.07 16.44
C PRO A 404 -0.18 -19.47 16.96
N ALA A 405 -1.03 -19.57 17.99
CA ALA A 405 -1.45 -20.84 18.59
C ALA A 405 -2.36 -21.72 17.70
N ASN A 406 -2.79 -21.21 16.54
CA ASN A 406 -3.51 -21.99 15.52
C ASN A 406 -2.60 -22.60 14.44
N TRP A 407 -1.28 -22.46 14.58
CA TRP A 407 -0.28 -22.97 13.64
C TRP A 407 0.63 -23.98 14.29
N ASN A 408 1.19 -24.90 13.49
CA ASN A 408 2.35 -25.66 13.95
C ASN A 408 3.52 -24.70 14.26
N ASN A 409 4.42 -25.11 15.15
CA ASN A 409 5.52 -24.28 15.66
C ASN A 409 5.08 -22.94 16.33
N ASN A 410 3.79 -22.78 16.67
CA ASN A 410 3.24 -21.59 17.36
C ASN A 410 3.64 -20.25 16.70
N THR A 411 3.66 -20.20 15.37
CA THR A 411 4.20 -19.08 14.57
C THR A 411 3.27 -18.81 13.38
N VAL A 412 2.88 -17.55 13.15
CA VAL A 412 2.06 -17.19 11.98
C VAL A 412 2.92 -17.26 10.70
N PRO A 413 2.46 -17.91 9.61
CA PRO A 413 3.23 -18.07 8.39
C PRO A 413 3.58 -16.74 7.70
N ALA A 414 4.78 -16.71 7.11
CA ALA A 414 5.29 -15.59 6.32
C ALA A 414 5.29 -15.90 4.81
N ALA A 415 5.65 -14.91 3.98
CA ALA A 415 5.64 -14.98 2.51
C ALA A 415 6.54 -16.08 1.88
N THR A 416 7.37 -16.74 2.68
CA THR A 416 8.23 -17.88 2.35
C THR A 416 7.61 -19.24 2.67
N ASP A 417 6.60 -19.28 3.53
CA ASP A 417 6.08 -20.52 4.12
C ASP A 417 4.94 -21.10 3.27
N ASN A 418 5.03 -22.38 2.92
CA ASN A 418 3.99 -23.07 2.17
C ASN A 418 2.87 -23.51 3.11
N VAL A 419 1.72 -22.83 3.05
CA VAL A 419 0.60 -23.06 3.96
C VAL A 419 -0.26 -24.24 3.51
N THR A 420 -0.61 -25.10 4.48
CA THR A 420 -1.57 -26.19 4.31
C THR A 420 -2.67 -26.08 5.35
N ILE A 421 -3.92 -26.03 4.89
CA ILE A 421 -5.12 -26.04 5.74
C ILE A 421 -5.77 -27.43 5.62
N PRO A 422 -5.55 -28.34 6.59
CA PRO A 422 -6.10 -29.69 6.58
C PRO A 422 -7.57 -29.73 7.01
N ALA A 423 -8.26 -30.82 6.68
CA ALA A 423 -9.60 -31.11 7.19
C ALA A 423 -9.55 -31.68 8.62
N GLY A 424 -10.68 -31.67 9.33
CA GLY A 424 -10.80 -32.29 10.66
C GLY A 424 -10.19 -31.51 11.83
N VAL A 425 -9.67 -30.30 11.60
CA VAL A 425 -9.21 -29.39 12.66
C VAL A 425 -10.41 -28.82 13.47
N PRO A 426 -10.24 -28.47 14.76
CA PRO A 426 -11.35 -27.98 15.60
C PRO A 426 -11.95 -26.65 15.14
N ASN A 427 -11.11 -25.77 14.58
CA ASN A 427 -11.51 -24.46 14.06
C ASN A 427 -10.94 -24.27 12.65
N MET A 428 -11.74 -23.78 11.71
CA MET A 428 -11.28 -23.41 10.36
C MET A 428 -10.84 -21.94 10.32
N PRO A 429 -9.81 -21.59 9.51
CA PRO A 429 -9.23 -20.25 9.51
C PRO A 429 -10.12 -19.18 8.87
N VAL A 430 -10.18 -18.04 9.56
CA VAL A 430 -10.74 -16.77 9.10
C VAL A 430 -9.64 -15.71 9.12
N LEU A 431 -9.37 -15.12 7.96
CA LEU A 431 -8.41 -14.03 7.78
C LEU A 431 -9.17 -12.71 7.58
N SER A 432 -9.10 -11.83 8.58
CA SER A 432 -9.75 -10.50 8.59
C SER A 432 -8.76 -9.32 8.49
N THR A 433 -7.49 -9.61 8.21
CA THR A 433 -6.39 -8.64 8.05
C THR A 433 -5.52 -9.04 6.86
N SER A 434 -4.45 -8.29 6.59
CA SER A 434 -3.42 -8.74 5.65
C SER A 434 -2.60 -9.91 6.22
N ALA A 435 -2.26 -10.89 5.39
CA ALA A 435 -1.27 -11.93 5.62
C ALA A 435 -0.56 -12.28 4.30
N ALA A 436 0.61 -12.93 4.37
CA ALA A 436 1.37 -13.33 3.19
C ALA A 436 1.93 -14.75 3.35
N VAL A 437 1.92 -15.54 2.28
CA VAL A 437 2.37 -16.94 2.25
C VAL A 437 3.19 -17.24 1.00
N GLY A 438 3.89 -18.38 1.03
CA GLY A 438 4.44 -19.06 -0.13
C GLY A 438 3.32 -19.56 -1.05
N SER A 439 3.20 -20.88 -1.18
CA SER A 439 2.03 -21.53 -1.77
C SER A 439 0.92 -21.72 -0.72
N LEU A 440 -0.33 -21.89 -1.15
CA LEU A 440 -1.46 -22.28 -0.30
C LEU A 440 -2.10 -23.57 -0.81
N THR A 441 -2.27 -24.55 0.06
CA THR A 441 -3.12 -25.74 -0.16
C THR A 441 -4.28 -25.76 0.83
N VAL A 442 -5.51 -25.87 0.33
CA VAL A 442 -6.71 -26.14 1.13
C VAL A 442 -7.19 -27.54 0.83
N ALA A 443 -7.20 -28.43 1.83
CA ALA A 443 -7.51 -29.84 1.67
C ALA A 443 -9.00 -30.11 1.41
N THR A 444 -9.32 -31.29 0.89
CA THR A 444 -10.69 -31.78 0.73
C THR A 444 -11.39 -31.84 2.08
N GLY A 445 -12.51 -31.12 2.23
CA GLY A 445 -13.22 -30.99 3.52
C GLY A 445 -12.68 -29.89 4.45
N ALA A 446 -11.72 -29.07 3.99
CA ALA A 446 -11.24 -27.88 4.70
C ALA A 446 -11.76 -26.58 4.06
N SER A 447 -11.73 -25.48 4.82
CA SER A 447 -12.18 -24.17 4.34
C SER A 447 -11.31 -23.01 4.81
N LEU A 448 -11.09 -22.01 3.96
CA LEU A 448 -10.50 -20.71 4.31
C LEU A 448 -11.47 -19.57 3.99
N THR A 449 -11.75 -18.72 4.97
CA THR A 449 -12.52 -17.49 4.78
C THR A 449 -11.60 -16.27 4.77
N VAL A 450 -11.50 -15.58 3.65
CA VAL A 450 -10.89 -14.24 3.57
C VAL A 450 -12.01 -13.22 3.75
N ALA A 451 -12.17 -12.75 4.99
CA ALA A 451 -13.26 -11.86 5.39
C ALA A 451 -13.11 -10.45 4.79
N SER A 452 -14.14 -9.62 4.91
CA SER A 452 -14.05 -8.20 4.52
C SER A 452 -12.91 -7.51 5.30
N GLY A 453 -12.08 -6.73 4.61
CA GLY A 453 -10.83 -6.17 5.16
C GLY A 453 -9.64 -7.13 5.18
N GLY A 454 -9.86 -8.43 4.98
CA GLY A 454 -8.80 -9.43 4.84
C GLY A 454 -8.14 -9.43 3.46
N ALA A 455 -6.83 -9.66 3.43
CA ALA A 455 -6.06 -9.79 2.19
C ALA A 455 -4.99 -10.88 2.32
N LEU A 456 -5.00 -11.88 1.44
CA LEU A 456 -3.97 -12.92 1.39
C LEU A 456 -3.04 -12.70 0.19
N SER A 457 -1.78 -12.40 0.46
CA SER A 457 -0.70 -12.36 -0.53
C SER A 457 -0.11 -13.75 -0.76
N LEU A 458 -0.08 -14.19 -2.01
CA LEU A 458 0.43 -15.49 -2.46
C LEU A 458 1.69 -15.27 -3.32
N SER A 459 2.86 -15.74 -2.87
CA SER A 459 4.07 -15.71 -3.71
C SER A 459 4.17 -16.95 -4.61
N GLY A 460 3.64 -18.08 -4.17
CA GLY A 460 3.62 -19.37 -4.88
C GLY A 460 2.23 -19.80 -5.37
N ALA A 461 2.05 -21.11 -5.56
CA ALA A 461 0.85 -21.67 -6.18
C ALA A 461 -0.36 -21.76 -5.23
N LEU A 462 -1.56 -21.79 -5.80
CA LEU A 462 -2.83 -21.96 -5.07
C LEU A 462 -3.49 -23.29 -5.46
N THR A 463 -3.61 -24.20 -4.51
CA THR A 463 -4.25 -25.52 -4.67
C THR A 463 -5.51 -25.61 -3.82
N ASN A 464 -6.68 -25.43 -4.42
CA ASN A 464 -7.96 -25.59 -3.74
C ASN A 464 -8.57 -26.98 -3.99
N ASN A 465 -8.56 -27.82 -2.97
CA ASN A 465 -9.33 -29.08 -2.92
C ASN A 465 -10.54 -28.98 -1.97
N GLY A 466 -10.67 -27.87 -1.24
CA GLY A 466 -11.76 -27.58 -0.31
C GLY A 466 -12.55 -26.34 -0.74
N THR A 467 -12.76 -25.41 0.18
CA THR A 467 -13.48 -24.15 -0.09
C THR A 467 -12.64 -22.93 0.29
N ILE A 468 -12.52 -21.98 -0.64
CA ILE A 468 -12.00 -20.63 -0.36
C ILE A 468 -13.09 -19.63 -0.73
N GLY A 469 -13.39 -18.69 0.16
CA GLY A 469 -14.43 -17.70 -0.05
C GLY A 469 -14.35 -16.51 0.91
N GLY A 470 -15.39 -15.68 0.91
CA GLY A 470 -15.45 -14.43 1.67
C GLY A 470 -15.30 -13.18 0.81
N ALA A 471 -15.43 -12.02 1.45
CA ALA A 471 -15.53 -10.71 0.79
C ALA A 471 -14.19 -9.96 0.63
N GLY A 472 -13.09 -10.51 1.14
CA GLY A 472 -11.75 -9.92 1.05
C GLY A 472 -11.06 -10.14 -0.29
N THR A 473 -9.73 -10.06 -0.29
CA THR A 473 -8.90 -10.05 -1.50
C THR A 473 -7.88 -11.20 -1.50
N LEU A 474 -7.79 -11.92 -2.62
CA LEU A 474 -6.57 -12.67 -2.95
C LEU A 474 -5.65 -11.76 -3.78
N LEU A 475 -4.38 -11.70 -3.44
CA LEU A 475 -3.35 -10.92 -4.11
C LEU A 475 -2.18 -11.85 -4.45
N THR A 476 -1.63 -11.78 -5.65
CA THR A 476 -0.45 -12.58 -6.03
C THR A 476 0.79 -11.69 -6.13
N THR A 477 1.90 -12.08 -5.51
CA THR A 477 3.06 -11.19 -5.26
C THR A 477 4.42 -11.79 -5.62
N GLY A 478 4.50 -13.02 -6.16
CA GLY A 478 5.77 -13.66 -6.49
C GLY A 478 6.36 -13.20 -7.82
N SER A 479 7.62 -13.55 -8.05
CA SER A 479 8.41 -13.19 -9.25
C SER A 479 8.15 -14.08 -10.48
N ALA A 480 7.43 -15.19 -10.33
CA ALA A 480 6.98 -16.07 -11.40
C ALA A 480 5.45 -16.19 -11.37
N ALA A 481 4.83 -16.54 -12.50
CA ALA A 481 3.37 -16.61 -12.62
C ALA A 481 2.76 -17.64 -11.67
N GLN A 482 1.77 -17.26 -10.87
CA GLN A 482 1.13 -18.17 -9.92
C GLN A 482 0.10 -19.06 -10.62
N SER A 483 0.17 -20.38 -10.40
CA SER A 483 -0.84 -21.33 -10.87
C SER A 483 -1.99 -21.45 -9.87
N PHE A 484 -3.23 -21.35 -10.34
CA PHE A 484 -4.45 -21.60 -9.57
C PHE A 484 -5.03 -22.95 -10.02
N GLY A 485 -5.15 -23.91 -9.10
CA GLY A 485 -5.54 -25.29 -9.38
C GLY A 485 -6.08 -26.05 -8.17
N GLY A 486 -5.91 -27.38 -8.17
CA GLY A 486 -6.52 -28.31 -7.21
C GLY A 486 -7.59 -29.20 -7.86
N SER A 487 -8.56 -29.69 -7.08
CA SER A 487 -9.74 -30.40 -7.57
C SER A 487 -10.95 -29.49 -7.76
N ASN A 488 -11.07 -28.41 -6.98
CA ASN A 488 -12.23 -27.54 -6.95
C ASN A 488 -11.96 -26.21 -7.66
N GLY A 489 -13.03 -25.55 -8.12
CA GLY A 489 -12.98 -24.16 -8.55
C GLY A 489 -12.87 -23.18 -7.38
N LEU A 490 -12.87 -21.88 -7.70
CA LEU A 490 -12.82 -20.76 -6.76
C LEU A 490 -14.00 -19.82 -7.03
N ARG A 491 -14.66 -19.31 -5.98
CA ARG A 491 -15.60 -18.18 -6.06
C ARG A 491 -15.23 -17.13 -5.02
N ILE A 492 -14.66 -16.00 -5.45
CA ILE A 492 -14.04 -14.99 -4.59
C ILE A 492 -14.50 -13.57 -4.97
N ALA A 493 -14.57 -12.67 -4.00
CA ALA A 493 -15.00 -11.30 -4.26
C ALA A 493 -13.97 -10.48 -5.06
N ASN A 494 -12.71 -10.45 -4.60
CA ASN A 494 -11.66 -9.64 -5.23
C ASN A 494 -10.40 -10.47 -5.51
N LEU A 495 -9.83 -10.31 -6.71
CA LEU A 495 -8.52 -10.85 -7.08
C LEU A 495 -7.65 -9.72 -7.65
N THR A 496 -6.45 -9.55 -7.09
CA THR A 496 -5.41 -8.69 -7.64
C THR A 496 -4.27 -9.55 -8.18
N VAL A 497 -4.13 -9.60 -9.50
CA VAL A 497 -3.02 -10.27 -10.20
C VAL A 497 -1.79 -9.37 -10.16
N GLY A 498 -0.65 -9.95 -9.80
CA GLY A 498 0.66 -9.30 -9.73
C GLY A 498 1.34 -9.22 -11.09
N SER A 499 2.47 -8.51 -11.15
CA SER A 499 3.21 -8.28 -12.41
C SER A 499 3.67 -9.55 -13.11
N ALA A 500 3.99 -10.62 -12.37
CA ALA A 500 4.37 -11.92 -12.93
C ALA A 500 3.19 -12.70 -13.56
N GLY A 501 1.94 -12.31 -13.29
CA GLY A 501 0.74 -12.93 -13.87
C GLY A 501 0.22 -14.17 -13.12
N VAL A 502 -0.90 -14.71 -13.60
CA VAL A 502 -1.59 -15.90 -13.06
C VAL A 502 -1.97 -16.84 -14.20
N GLN A 503 -1.90 -18.15 -13.96
CA GLN A 503 -2.44 -19.17 -14.87
C GLN A 503 -3.55 -19.98 -14.18
N LEU A 504 -4.74 -20.02 -14.78
CA LEU A 504 -5.84 -20.85 -14.31
C LEU A 504 -5.72 -22.28 -14.85
N THR A 505 -5.97 -23.26 -13.98
CA THR A 505 -6.14 -24.68 -14.33
C THR A 505 -7.47 -25.26 -13.83
N ARG A 506 -8.26 -24.44 -13.12
CA ARG A 506 -9.62 -24.72 -12.62
C ARG A 506 -10.51 -23.48 -12.72
N PRO A 507 -11.84 -23.62 -12.74
CA PRO A 507 -12.77 -22.50 -12.82
C PRO A 507 -12.56 -21.47 -11.71
N LEU A 508 -12.55 -20.19 -12.08
CA LEU A 508 -12.47 -19.04 -11.18
C LEU A 508 -13.62 -18.09 -11.49
N ALA A 509 -14.56 -17.98 -10.55
CA ALA A 509 -15.57 -16.94 -10.53
C ALA A 509 -15.12 -15.77 -9.64
N VAL A 510 -14.88 -14.61 -10.24
CA VAL A 510 -14.70 -13.34 -9.51
C VAL A 510 -16.07 -12.66 -9.42
N THR A 511 -16.54 -12.32 -8.22
CA THR A 511 -17.89 -11.75 -8.01
C THR A 511 -17.92 -10.24 -7.80
N ARG A 512 -16.75 -9.56 -7.80
CA ARG A 512 -16.69 -8.11 -7.57
C ARG A 512 -15.61 -7.44 -8.43
N LEU A 513 -14.33 -7.67 -8.15
CA LEU A 513 -13.24 -6.94 -8.81
C LEU A 513 -12.05 -7.85 -9.18
N LEU A 514 -11.71 -7.88 -10.46
CA LEU A 514 -10.45 -8.42 -10.97
C LEU A 514 -9.51 -7.25 -11.33
N THR A 515 -8.43 -7.07 -10.58
CA THR A 515 -7.39 -6.07 -10.89
C THR A 515 -6.17 -6.76 -11.50
N LEU A 516 -5.71 -6.29 -12.66
CA LEU A 516 -4.63 -6.90 -13.42
C LEU A 516 -3.42 -5.94 -13.47
N ASN A 517 -2.35 -6.28 -12.75
CA ASN A 517 -1.01 -5.66 -12.89
C ASN A 517 -0.06 -6.51 -13.75
N GLY A 518 -0.50 -7.72 -14.11
CA GLY A 518 0.15 -8.66 -15.01
C GLY A 518 -0.90 -9.58 -15.63
N ASN A 519 -0.49 -10.44 -16.56
CA ASN A 519 -1.44 -11.20 -17.38
C ASN A 519 -2.09 -12.37 -16.64
N LEU A 520 -3.39 -12.58 -16.87
CA LEU A 520 -4.12 -13.76 -16.39
C LEU A 520 -4.41 -14.69 -17.58
N ALA A 521 -3.71 -15.81 -17.68
CA ALA A 521 -4.01 -16.86 -18.66
C ALA A 521 -5.27 -17.63 -18.20
N SER A 522 -6.40 -17.35 -18.85
CA SER A 522 -7.71 -17.85 -18.42
C SER A 522 -7.89 -19.34 -18.71
N ASN A 523 -7.32 -19.83 -19.83
CA ASN A 523 -7.52 -21.18 -20.34
C ASN A 523 -9.02 -21.60 -20.39
N GLY A 524 -9.92 -20.65 -20.67
CA GLY A 524 -11.38 -20.87 -20.67
C GLY A 524 -12.04 -20.98 -19.28
N ASN A 525 -11.29 -20.78 -18.19
CA ASN A 525 -11.74 -21.02 -16.81
C ASN A 525 -12.18 -19.75 -16.05
N LEU A 526 -12.06 -18.55 -16.62
CA LEU A 526 -12.42 -17.31 -15.93
C LEU A 526 -13.91 -16.95 -16.13
N THR A 527 -14.60 -16.63 -15.05
CA THR A 527 -15.93 -16.01 -15.05
C THR A 527 -15.90 -14.71 -14.24
N LEU A 528 -16.32 -13.60 -14.85
CA LEU A 528 -16.73 -12.39 -14.12
C LEU A 528 -18.23 -12.54 -13.83
N ALA A 529 -18.56 -12.92 -12.59
CA ALA A 529 -19.90 -13.35 -12.21
C ALA A 529 -20.87 -12.18 -11.95
N ALA A 530 -22.16 -12.42 -12.15
CA ALA A 530 -23.20 -11.42 -11.91
C ALA A 530 -24.49 -12.05 -11.36
N ASP A 531 -25.00 -11.48 -10.27
CA ASP A 531 -26.28 -11.83 -9.66
C ASP A 531 -26.94 -10.57 -9.07
N ALA A 532 -28.08 -10.73 -8.40
CA ALA A 532 -28.85 -9.63 -7.83
C ALA A 532 -28.11 -8.80 -6.75
N SER A 533 -26.96 -9.28 -6.23
CA SER A 533 -26.11 -8.52 -5.32
C SER A 533 -25.09 -7.62 -6.03
N GLY A 534 -24.81 -7.87 -7.31
CA GLY A 534 -23.91 -7.07 -8.13
C GLY A 534 -23.31 -7.82 -9.32
N THR A 535 -22.73 -7.04 -10.22
CA THR A 535 -21.95 -7.51 -11.39
C THR A 535 -20.46 -7.33 -11.09
N ALA A 536 -19.63 -8.32 -11.43
CA ALA A 536 -18.18 -8.22 -11.35
C ALA A 536 -17.59 -7.42 -12.52
N MET A 537 -16.45 -6.76 -12.29
CA MET A 537 -15.72 -6.01 -13.33
C MET A 537 -14.23 -6.31 -13.29
N ALA A 538 -13.57 -6.14 -14.43
CA ALA A 538 -12.11 -6.19 -14.56
C ALA A 538 -11.53 -4.79 -14.81
N VAL A 539 -10.38 -4.52 -14.19
CA VAL A 539 -9.58 -3.30 -14.34
C VAL A 539 -8.15 -3.70 -14.67
N ASN A 540 -7.56 -3.06 -15.68
CA ASN A 540 -6.26 -3.41 -16.24
C ASN A 540 -5.32 -2.21 -16.08
N ASN A 541 -4.15 -2.43 -15.50
CA ASN A 541 -3.07 -1.46 -15.46
C ASN A 541 -2.14 -1.68 -16.66
N ASP A 542 -1.79 -0.60 -17.35
CA ASP A 542 -0.95 -0.58 -18.55
C ASP A 542 -1.34 -1.64 -19.60
N ALA A 543 -0.43 -2.55 -19.93
CA ALA A 543 -0.60 -3.59 -20.96
C ALA A 543 -1.16 -4.92 -20.42
N ALA A 544 -1.47 -5.02 -19.11
CA ALA A 544 -1.94 -6.26 -18.51
C ALA A 544 -3.29 -6.70 -19.10
N ALA A 545 -3.49 -8.00 -19.32
CA ALA A 545 -4.67 -8.55 -19.98
C ALA A 545 -5.10 -9.92 -19.42
N VAL A 546 -6.37 -10.26 -19.62
CA VAL A 546 -6.79 -11.67 -19.61
C VAL A 546 -6.46 -12.26 -20.97
N LEU A 547 -5.72 -13.37 -20.99
CA LEU A 547 -5.32 -14.08 -22.19
C LEU A 547 -6.20 -15.32 -22.37
N GLY A 548 -6.88 -15.40 -23.52
CA GLY A 548 -7.85 -16.46 -23.83
C GLY A 548 -9.29 -16.12 -23.41
N THR A 549 -10.20 -17.05 -23.70
CA THR A 549 -11.64 -16.90 -23.48
C THR A 549 -11.99 -16.80 -21.99
N ALA A 550 -12.92 -15.92 -21.65
CA ALA A 550 -13.57 -15.80 -20.36
C ALA A 550 -15.09 -15.62 -20.55
N THR A 551 -15.87 -15.93 -19.52
CA THR A 551 -17.29 -15.60 -19.46
C THR A 551 -17.47 -14.29 -18.68
N VAL A 552 -18.21 -13.34 -19.24
CA VAL A 552 -18.66 -12.14 -18.52
C VAL A 552 -20.17 -12.20 -18.38
N GLN A 553 -20.63 -12.23 -17.14
CA GLN A 553 -22.04 -12.32 -16.82
C GLN A 553 -22.66 -10.93 -16.70
N CYS A 554 -23.94 -10.81 -17.08
CA CYS A 554 -24.74 -9.60 -16.82
C CYS A 554 -26.11 -10.01 -16.24
N TYR A 555 -26.41 -9.55 -15.03
CA TYR A 555 -27.70 -9.79 -14.39
C TYR A 555 -28.73 -8.75 -14.84
N LEU A 556 -29.88 -9.22 -15.33
CA LEU A 556 -30.97 -8.37 -15.82
C LEU A 556 -31.87 -7.97 -14.65
N ASP A 557 -31.69 -6.75 -14.13
CA ASP A 557 -32.46 -6.20 -13.02
C ASP A 557 -33.99 -6.16 -13.30
N PRO A 558 -34.83 -6.82 -12.47
CA PRO A 558 -36.29 -6.79 -12.59
C PRO A 558 -36.94 -5.51 -12.06
N ALA A 559 -36.24 -4.62 -11.35
CA ALA A 559 -36.84 -3.48 -10.66
C ALA A 559 -37.52 -2.44 -11.58
N LEU A 560 -37.09 -2.33 -12.85
CA LEU A 560 -37.69 -1.44 -13.85
C LEU A 560 -38.78 -2.14 -14.70
N ASN A 561 -38.51 -3.37 -15.13
CA ASN A 561 -39.48 -4.22 -15.83
C ASN A 561 -39.11 -5.70 -15.60
N PRO A 562 -39.89 -6.46 -14.81
CA PRO A 562 -39.64 -7.87 -14.56
C PRO A 562 -39.98 -8.76 -15.77
N GLY A 563 -40.95 -8.34 -16.59
CA GLY A 563 -41.45 -9.11 -17.72
C GLY A 563 -40.63 -8.92 -19.00
N LEU A 564 -41.18 -9.40 -20.12
CA LEU A 564 -40.63 -9.13 -21.45
C LEU A 564 -40.48 -7.62 -21.67
N GLY A 565 -39.43 -7.24 -22.37
CA GLY A 565 -39.01 -5.87 -22.56
C GLY A 565 -37.76 -5.82 -23.44
N TYR A 566 -37.71 -4.84 -24.34
CA TYR A 566 -36.49 -4.54 -25.08
C TYR A 566 -35.40 -4.03 -24.13
N ARG A 567 -34.21 -4.63 -24.19
CA ARG A 567 -33.03 -4.26 -23.41
C ARG A 567 -31.88 -4.01 -24.37
N HIS A 568 -31.29 -2.82 -24.30
CA HIS A 568 -30.15 -2.47 -25.14
C HIS A 568 -28.89 -3.05 -24.51
N LEU A 569 -28.37 -4.10 -25.12
CA LEU A 569 -27.20 -4.87 -24.68
C LEU A 569 -26.00 -4.60 -25.59
N ALA A 570 -24.81 -4.89 -25.07
CA ALA A 570 -23.54 -4.76 -25.75
C ALA A 570 -22.59 -5.88 -25.30
N ALA A 571 -21.67 -6.31 -26.16
CA ALA A 571 -20.69 -7.34 -25.81
C ALA A 571 -19.48 -6.71 -25.06
N PRO A 572 -19.22 -7.07 -23.78
CA PRO A 572 -18.03 -6.65 -23.03
C PRO A 572 -16.77 -7.49 -23.38
N VAL A 573 -16.86 -8.31 -24.42
CA VAL A 573 -15.85 -9.26 -24.90
C VAL A 573 -15.86 -9.31 -26.42
N ALA A 574 -14.75 -9.70 -27.03
CA ALA A 574 -14.68 -10.03 -28.45
C ALA A 574 -15.03 -11.50 -28.71
N ASN A 575 -15.66 -11.76 -29.86
CA ASN A 575 -16.03 -13.09 -30.40
C ASN A 575 -17.21 -13.83 -29.73
N THR A 576 -17.91 -13.22 -28.78
CA THR A 576 -19.19 -13.75 -28.27
C THR A 576 -20.26 -13.73 -29.36
N THR A 577 -21.09 -14.76 -29.43
CA THR A 577 -22.15 -14.91 -30.43
C THR A 577 -23.51 -14.54 -29.86
N LEU A 578 -24.49 -14.25 -30.72
CA LEU A 578 -25.86 -14.03 -30.28
C LEU A 578 -26.48 -15.27 -29.61
N ALA A 579 -25.99 -16.48 -29.90
CA ALA A 579 -26.40 -17.71 -29.24
C ALA A 579 -25.98 -17.78 -27.76
N ASP A 580 -24.91 -17.08 -27.37
CA ASP A 580 -24.40 -17.08 -25.98
C ASP A 580 -25.40 -16.41 -25.01
N LEU A 581 -26.27 -15.53 -25.53
CA LEU A 581 -27.35 -14.86 -24.79
C LEU A 581 -28.47 -15.81 -24.33
N THR A 582 -28.39 -17.11 -24.66
CA THR A 582 -29.41 -18.11 -24.27
C THR A 582 -29.45 -18.31 -22.75
N THR A 583 -30.65 -18.34 -22.18
CA THR A 583 -30.88 -18.63 -20.76
C THR A 583 -31.91 -19.76 -20.59
N ALA A 584 -32.19 -20.15 -19.35
CA ALA A 584 -33.28 -21.08 -19.02
C ALA A 584 -34.70 -20.58 -19.40
N GLY A 585 -34.86 -19.30 -19.78
CA GLY A 585 -36.16 -18.71 -20.13
C GLY A 585 -36.11 -17.73 -21.32
N PHE A 586 -35.02 -17.71 -22.08
CA PHE A 586 -34.86 -16.91 -23.30
C PHE A 586 -34.02 -17.68 -24.32
N SER A 587 -34.45 -17.67 -25.58
CA SER A 587 -33.71 -18.23 -26.70
C SER A 587 -33.58 -17.17 -27.82
N PRO A 588 -32.36 -16.87 -28.28
CA PRO A 588 -32.09 -16.00 -29.43
C PRO A 588 -32.88 -16.41 -30.67
N LEU A 589 -33.66 -15.48 -31.22
CA LEU A 589 -34.50 -15.68 -32.40
C LEU A 589 -34.27 -14.52 -33.38
N VAL A 590 -33.77 -14.87 -34.57
CA VAL A 590 -33.47 -13.94 -35.65
C VAL A 590 -34.18 -14.40 -36.92
N ASN A 591 -34.60 -13.46 -37.78
CA ASN A 591 -35.25 -13.77 -39.04
C ASN A 591 -34.91 -12.71 -40.08
N ALA A 592 -33.95 -13.02 -40.97
CA ALA A 592 -33.46 -12.10 -41.99
C ALA A 592 -34.55 -11.60 -42.96
N ALA A 593 -35.68 -12.30 -43.09
CA ALA A 593 -36.81 -11.84 -43.91
C ALA A 593 -37.43 -10.51 -43.40
N TYR A 594 -37.26 -10.20 -42.10
CA TYR A 594 -37.64 -8.90 -41.52
C TYR A 594 -37.02 -7.72 -42.27
N ASN A 595 -35.76 -7.87 -42.70
CA ASN A 595 -34.94 -6.76 -43.21
C ASN A 595 -35.35 -6.26 -44.62
N GLY A 596 -36.18 -7.04 -45.33
CA GLY A 596 -36.68 -6.71 -46.67
C GLY A 596 -38.21 -6.76 -46.80
N ALA A 597 -38.93 -6.91 -45.69
CA ALA A 597 -40.38 -7.06 -45.72
C ALA A 597 -41.11 -5.72 -45.94
N ALA A 598 -42.12 -5.72 -46.83
CA ALA A 598 -43.03 -4.59 -47.01
C ALA A 598 -43.95 -4.34 -45.80
N ASN A 599 -44.00 -5.27 -44.83
CA ASN A 599 -44.54 -5.05 -43.49
C ASN A 599 -43.75 -5.90 -42.46
N PRO A 600 -42.65 -5.38 -41.89
CA PRO A 600 -41.79 -6.15 -40.97
C PRO A 600 -42.53 -6.65 -39.72
N GLY A 601 -43.59 -5.96 -39.29
CA GLY A 601 -44.43 -6.34 -38.16
C GLY A 601 -45.28 -7.62 -38.37
N GLN A 602 -45.36 -8.13 -39.60
CA GLN A 602 -46.08 -9.38 -39.93
C GLN A 602 -45.14 -10.56 -40.20
N VAL A 603 -43.82 -10.39 -40.10
CA VAL A 603 -42.86 -11.47 -40.35
C VAL A 603 -42.91 -12.50 -39.23
N THR A 604 -43.09 -13.77 -39.60
CA THR A 604 -43.17 -14.91 -38.68
C THR A 604 -42.05 -15.93 -38.98
N PRO A 605 -41.40 -16.51 -37.95
CA PRO A 605 -41.38 -16.04 -36.57
C PRO A 605 -40.76 -14.64 -36.47
N PHE A 606 -41.26 -13.79 -35.56
CA PHE A 606 -40.80 -12.41 -35.39
C PHE A 606 -39.46 -12.39 -34.62
N PRO A 607 -38.43 -11.64 -35.05
CA PRO A 607 -37.15 -11.60 -34.34
C PRO A 607 -37.29 -11.04 -32.92
N ASN A 608 -36.49 -11.56 -31.97
CA ASN A 608 -36.36 -10.99 -30.63
C ASN A 608 -35.04 -10.25 -30.40
N ILE A 609 -34.14 -10.22 -31.40
CA ILE A 609 -32.88 -9.46 -31.39
C ILE A 609 -32.83 -8.57 -32.64
N PHE A 610 -32.44 -7.30 -32.47
CA PHE A 610 -32.16 -6.37 -33.55
C PHE A 610 -30.90 -5.53 -33.26
N PHE A 611 -30.24 -5.02 -34.29
CA PHE A 611 -29.34 -3.87 -34.19
C PHE A 611 -29.92 -2.68 -34.99
N TYR A 612 -29.32 -1.50 -34.86
CA TYR A 612 -29.79 -0.30 -35.58
C TYR A 612 -28.86 0.07 -36.74
N ASN A 613 -29.42 0.30 -37.92
CA ASN A 613 -28.74 0.76 -39.14
C ASN A 613 -29.36 2.06 -39.65
N GLN A 614 -28.65 3.16 -39.43
CA GLN A 614 -29.07 4.51 -39.82
C GLN A 614 -29.27 4.69 -41.35
N ALA A 615 -28.69 3.84 -42.21
CA ALA A 615 -28.90 3.97 -43.65
C ALA A 615 -30.37 3.73 -44.06
N LEU A 616 -31.11 2.91 -43.32
CA LEU A 616 -32.47 2.48 -43.67
C LEU A 616 -33.55 3.52 -43.34
N VAL A 617 -33.26 4.52 -42.50
CA VAL A 617 -34.21 5.59 -42.13
C VAL A 617 -34.70 6.37 -43.36
N ALA A 618 -33.86 6.51 -44.39
CA ALA A 618 -34.19 7.18 -45.64
C ALA A 618 -34.78 6.24 -46.72
N ALA A 619 -34.99 4.95 -46.43
CA ALA A 619 -35.38 3.96 -47.43
C ALA A 619 -36.87 4.05 -47.80
N THR A 620 -37.14 4.34 -49.07
CA THR A 620 -38.46 4.25 -49.70
C THR A 620 -38.80 2.79 -50.03
N GLY A 621 -39.18 2.00 -49.03
CA GLY A 621 -39.53 0.58 -49.20
C GLY A 621 -39.57 -0.25 -47.92
N ASN A 622 -38.92 0.19 -46.84
CA ASN A 622 -39.08 -0.44 -45.53
C ASN A 622 -40.44 -0.03 -44.93
N GLY A 623 -41.32 -1.00 -44.68
CA GLY A 623 -42.72 -0.81 -44.33
C GLY A 623 -43.02 -0.34 -42.90
N ALA A 624 -42.03 0.13 -42.15
CA ALA A 624 -42.27 0.71 -40.83
C ALA A 624 -42.95 2.09 -40.91
N THR A 625 -43.90 2.35 -40.01
CA THR A 625 -44.77 3.54 -40.04
C THR A 625 -44.10 4.85 -39.61
N ALA A 626 -42.89 4.79 -39.04
CA ALA A 626 -42.08 5.96 -38.69
C ALA A 626 -40.66 5.78 -39.25
N ASP A 627 -40.01 6.89 -39.61
CA ASP A 627 -38.67 6.89 -40.22
C ASP A 627 -37.61 6.22 -39.33
N PHE A 628 -37.63 6.49 -38.02
CA PHE A 628 -36.72 5.87 -37.05
C PHE A 628 -36.86 4.34 -37.00
N ASP A 629 -38.09 3.81 -37.01
CA ASP A 629 -38.33 2.37 -36.85
C ASP A 629 -37.86 1.55 -38.06
N LYS A 630 -37.68 2.19 -39.23
CA LYS A 630 -37.01 1.59 -40.40
C LYS A 630 -35.54 1.23 -40.12
N GLY A 631 -34.94 1.83 -39.10
CA GLY A 631 -33.54 1.59 -38.72
C GLY A 631 -33.29 0.23 -38.07
N TRP A 632 -34.29 -0.50 -37.59
CA TRP A 632 -34.09 -1.80 -36.96
C TRP A 632 -33.77 -2.90 -37.98
N VAL A 633 -32.80 -3.75 -37.65
CA VAL A 633 -32.30 -4.85 -38.50
C VAL A 633 -32.17 -6.12 -37.68
N SER A 634 -32.80 -7.21 -38.11
CA SER A 634 -32.54 -8.56 -37.59
C SER A 634 -31.14 -9.01 -38.03
N PRO A 635 -30.31 -9.56 -37.12
CA PRO A 635 -29.11 -10.31 -37.49
C PRO A 635 -29.43 -11.48 -38.44
N ALA A 636 -28.41 -12.01 -39.12
CA ALA A 636 -28.59 -13.04 -40.13
C ALA A 636 -28.70 -14.46 -39.54
N ALA A 637 -27.97 -14.73 -38.46
CA ALA A 637 -27.95 -16.02 -37.76
C ALA A 637 -27.62 -15.82 -36.27
N THR A 638 -28.00 -16.77 -35.41
CA THR A 638 -27.62 -16.74 -33.98
C THR A 638 -26.12 -16.99 -33.76
N THR A 639 -25.43 -17.58 -34.74
CA THR A 639 -23.97 -17.71 -34.77
C THR A 639 -23.23 -16.44 -35.20
N GLU A 640 -23.94 -15.33 -35.48
CA GLU A 640 -23.33 -14.04 -35.77
C GLU A 640 -22.65 -13.50 -34.50
N ALA A 641 -21.39 -13.04 -34.64
CA ALA A 641 -20.64 -12.47 -33.54
C ALA A 641 -21.13 -11.06 -33.19
N MET A 642 -21.34 -10.79 -31.91
CA MET A 642 -21.65 -9.44 -31.44
C MET A 642 -20.44 -8.54 -31.66
N THR A 643 -20.61 -7.50 -32.48
CA THR A 643 -19.51 -6.57 -32.82
C THR A 643 -19.19 -5.68 -31.60
N PRO A 644 -17.96 -5.68 -31.05
CA PRO A 644 -17.60 -4.78 -29.96
C PRO A 644 -17.84 -3.31 -30.34
N GLY A 645 -18.46 -2.55 -29.44
CA GLY A 645 -18.86 -1.15 -29.69
C GLY A 645 -20.24 -0.99 -30.35
N ARG A 646 -20.83 -2.04 -30.92
CA ARG A 646 -22.23 -2.03 -31.41
C ARG A 646 -23.18 -2.44 -30.28
N GLY A 647 -24.32 -1.76 -30.19
CA GLY A 647 -25.41 -2.17 -29.32
C GLY A 647 -26.47 -2.97 -30.08
N TYR A 648 -27.14 -3.87 -29.37
CA TYR A 648 -28.20 -4.73 -29.85
C TYR A 648 -29.40 -4.58 -28.91
N THR A 649 -30.62 -4.42 -29.45
CA THR A 649 -31.84 -4.47 -28.64
C THR A 649 -32.38 -5.89 -28.61
N VAL A 650 -32.67 -6.41 -27.42
CA VAL A 650 -33.10 -7.80 -27.20
C VAL A 650 -34.37 -7.82 -26.36
N ASN A 651 -35.42 -8.53 -26.80
CA ASN A 651 -36.70 -8.60 -26.10
C ASN A 651 -36.75 -9.82 -25.17
N LEU A 652 -36.44 -9.61 -23.88
CA LEU A 652 -36.32 -10.68 -22.89
C LEU A 652 -36.74 -10.27 -21.47
N ALA A 653 -37.10 -11.27 -20.68
CA ALA A 653 -37.49 -11.11 -19.28
C ALA A 653 -36.29 -10.72 -18.39
N ALA A 654 -36.58 -10.21 -17.20
CA ALA A 654 -35.56 -9.93 -16.17
C ALA A 654 -35.42 -11.08 -15.18
N GLY A 655 -34.62 -10.88 -14.13
CA GLY A 655 -34.37 -11.88 -13.09
C GLY A 655 -33.48 -13.03 -13.56
N GLN A 656 -32.80 -12.85 -14.69
CA GLN A 656 -31.94 -13.84 -15.33
C GLN A 656 -30.55 -13.23 -15.54
N THR A 657 -29.53 -14.08 -15.48
CA THR A 657 -28.16 -13.73 -15.88
C THR A 657 -27.94 -14.21 -17.32
N ILE A 658 -27.44 -13.31 -18.18
CA ILE A 658 -26.93 -13.64 -19.52
C ILE A 658 -25.40 -13.73 -19.49
N ASP A 659 -24.85 -14.60 -20.33
CA ASP A 659 -23.40 -14.82 -20.44
C ASP A 659 -22.89 -14.27 -21.78
N PHE A 660 -21.76 -13.57 -21.74
CA PHE A 660 -20.99 -13.18 -22.92
C PHE A 660 -19.65 -13.93 -22.89
N VAL A 661 -19.41 -14.80 -23.88
CA VAL A 661 -18.25 -15.72 -23.88
C VAL A 661 -17.23 -15.27 -24.92
N GLY A 662 -16.04 -14.85 -24.49
CA GLY A 662 -15.04 -14.29 -25.40
C GLY A 662 -13.77 -13.77 -24.74
N THR A 663 -12.90 -13.16 -25.53
CA THR A 663 -11.71 -12.46 -24.98
C THR A 663 -12.15 -11.12 -24.39
N LEU A 664 -11.78 -10.83 -23.13
CA LEU A 664 -12.20 -9.59 -22.47
C LEU A 664 -11.83 -8.33 -23.28
N GLY A 665 -12.79 -7.40 -23.41
CA GLY A 665 -12.55 -6.12 -24.06
C GLY A 665 -11.46 -5.32 -23.36
N ASN A 666 -10.43 -4.92 -24.12
CA ASN A 666 -9.27 -4.19 -23.60
C ASN A 666 -8.63 -3.35 -24.73
N GLY A 667 -8.09 -2.18 -24.40
CA GLY A 667 -7.46 -1.29 -25.39
C GLY A 667 -8.46 -0.40 -26.12
N ALA A 668 -8.15 -0.03 -27.37
CA ALA A 668 -8.95 0.89 -28.17
C ALA A 668 -9.99 0.17 -29.05
N VAL A 669 -11.20 0.71 -29.13
CA VAL A 669 -12.30 0.24 -29.99
C VAL A 669 -12.78 1.42 -30.84
N ALA A 670 -12.30 1.48 -32.08
CA ALA A 670 -12.60 2.55 -33.02
C ALA A 670 -13.90 2.30 -33.78
N ILE A 671 -14.89 3.15 -33.56
CA ILE A 671 -16.21 3.11 -34.20
C ILE A 671 -16.26 4.27 -35.22
N GLY A 672 -16.19 3.95 -36.52
CA GLY A 672 -16.14 4.94 -37.61
C GLY A 672 -17.40 5.00 -38.47
N ALA A 673 -17.41 5.93 -39.43
CA ALA A 673 -18.43 6.08 -40.48
C ALA A 673 -19.88 6.25 -39.97
N LEU A 674 -20.08 6.87 -38.80
CA LEU A 674 -21.38 7.09 -38.19
C LEU A 674 -22.11 8.24 -38.93
N GLY A 675 -22.75 7.93 -40.06
CA GLY A 675 -23.39 8.90 -40.94
C GLY A 675 -24.74 9.46 -40.44
N ARG A 676 -25.13 10.64 -40.92
CA ARG A 676 -26.48 11.21 -40.77
C ARG A 676 -27.10 11.55 -42.12
N GLY A 677 -28.23 10.90 -42.43
CA GLY A 677 -29.07 11.28 -43.57
C GLY A 677 -29.80 12.61 -43.35
N VAL A 678 -30.54 13.07 -44.38
CA VAL A 678 -31.23 14.38 -44.35
C VAL A 678 -32.61 14.38 -43.69
N SER A 679 -33.20 13.22 -43.39
CA SER A 679 -34.46 13.15 -42.62
C SER A 679 -34.27 13.69 -41.19
N ALA A 680 -35.29 14.37 -40.65
CA ALA A 680 -35.26 14.90 -39.28
C ALA A 680 -35.08 13.80 -38.22
N GLN A 681 -35.48 12.55 -38.51
CA GLN A 681 -35.29 11.39 -37.63
C GLN A 681 -33.94 10.67 -37.86
N ALA A 682 -33.05 11.22 -38.69
CA ALA A 682 -31.76 10.61 -39.00
C ALA A 682 -30.60 11.01 -38.05
N GLY A 683 -29.54 10.21 -38.11
CA GLY A 683 -28.26 10.40 -37.42
C GLY A 683 -28.04 9.53 -36.19
N TRP A 684 -28.99 8.69 -35.81
CA TRP A 684 -28.95 7.84 -34.62
C TRP A 684 -28.13 6.57 -34.83
N HIS A 685 -27.31 6.20 -33.85
CA HIS A 685 -26.52 4.97 -33.86
C HIS A 685 -26.62 4.26 -32.52
N LEU A 686 -27.01 2.99 -32.53
CA LEU A 686 -27.04 2.14 -31.34
C LEU A 686 -25.65 1.54 -31.11
N LEU A 687 -24.89 2.17 -30.22
CA LEU A 687 -23.57 1.75 -29.80
C LEU A 687 -23.65 0.99 -28.46
N GLY A 688 -22.52 0.51 -27.98
CA GLY A 688 -22.49 -0.31 -26.77
C GLY A 688 -21.14 -0.27 -26.06
N ASN A 689 -21.16 -0.44 -24.74
CA ASN A 689 -19.93 -0.52 -23.94
C ASN A 689 -19.18 -1.83 -24.25
N PRO A 690 -17.96 -1.78 -24.82
CA PRO A 690 -17.21 -2.97 -25.23
C PRO A 690 -16.37 -3.58 -24.10
N TYR A 691 -16.41 -3.03 -22.88
CA TYR A 691 -15.50 -3.41 -21.79
C TYR A 691 -16.17 -4.20 -20.67
N PRO A 692 -15.42 -5.06 -19.96
CA PRO A 692 -15.85 -5.74 -18.73
C PRO A 692 -15.82 -4.78 -17.51
N ALA A 693 -16.23 -3.54 -17.70
CA ALA A 693 -16.29 -2.48 -16.70
C ALA A 693 -17.28 -1.39 -17.15
N PRO A 694 -17.95 -0.67 -16.23
CA PRO A 694 -18.68 0.53 -16.59
C PRO A 694 -17.75 1.60 -17.19
N ILE A 695 -18.25 2.41 -18.12
CA ILE A 695 -17.52 3.55 -18.70
C ILE A 695 -18.14 4.89 -18.31
N ASN A 696 -17.29 5.92 -18.27
CA ASN A 696 -17.69 7.31 -18.10
C ASN A 696 -17.84 7.99 -19.47
N TRP A 697 -19.05 8.48 -19.77
CA TRP A 697 -19.37 9.15 -21.03
C TRP A 697 -18.50 10.38 -21.30
N THR A 698 -18.18 11.19 -20.29
CA THR A 698 -17.32 12.37 -20.47
C THR A 698 -15.89 12.00 -20.89
N GLN A 699 -15.39 10.84 -20.45
CA GLN A 699 -14.09 10.31 -20.88
C GLN A 699 -14.18 9.56 -22.22
N ALA A 700 -15.31 8.92 -22.52
CA ALA A 700 -15.57 8.26 -23.81
C ALA A 700 -15.70 9.28 -24.96
N PHE A 701 -16.45 10.36 -24.75
CA PHE A 701 -16.69 11.42 -25.73
C PHE A 701 -15.42 12.22 -26.08
N ALA A 702 -14.40 12.22 -25.23
CA ALA A 702 -13.08 12.79 -25.56
C ALA A 702 -12.40 12.09 -26.77
N GLY A 703 -12.84 10.87 -27.12
CA GLY A 703 -12.45 10.16 -28.35
C GLY A 703 -13.42 10.33 -29.53
N ALA A 704 -14.39 11.23 -29.46
CA ALA A 704 -15.42 11.43 -30.49
C ALA A 704 -15.05 12.52 -31.51
N SER A 705 -15.67 12.45 -32.69
CA SER A 705 -15.65 13.52 -33.68
C SER A 705 -16.97 13.55 -34.46
N GLY A 706 -17.59 14.72 -34.61
CA GLY A 706 -18.86 14.89 -35.32
C GLY A 706 -20.10 14.27 -34.66
N LEU A 707 -20.00 13.83 -33.39
CA LEU A 707 -21.12 13.36 -32.58
C LEU A 707 -21.63 14.48 -31.66
N ASP A 708 -22.93 14.43 -31.36
CA ASP A 708 -23.53 15.18 -30.26
C ASP A 708 -23.02 14.57 -28.93
N ASN A 709 -22.71 15.42 -27.94
CA ASN A 709 -22.23 15.05 -26.59
C ASN A 709 -23.35 14.42 -25.71
N ALA A 710 -24.43 14.01 -26.34
CA ALA A 710 -25.61 13.44 -25.71
C ALA A 710 -25.62 11.91 -25.85
N VAL A 711 -25.85 11.22 -24.72
CA VAL A 711 -26.02 9.77 -24.67
C VAL A 711 -27.40 9.40 -24.14
N HIS A 712 -28.01 8.40 -24.77
CA HIS A 712 -29.38 7.97 -24.48
C HIS A 712 -29.44 6.46 -24.18
N VAL A 713 -29.69 6.12 -22.92
CA VAL A 713 -29.84 4.74 -22.43
C VAL A 713 -31.31 4.37 -22.34
N TYR A 714 -31.72 3.25 -22.92
CA TYR A 714 -33.13 2.83 -22.86
C TYR A 714 -33.50 2.26 -21.48
N LYS A 715 -34.68 2.64 -20.99
CA LYS A 715 -35.28 2.17 -19.74
C LYS A 715 -36.63 1.52 -20.08
N SER A 716 -36.67 0.20 -20.17
CA SER A 716 -37.91 -0.55 -20.40
C SER A 716 -38.83 -0.47 -19.18
N SER A 717 -40.12 -0.24 -19.44
CA SER A 717 -41.23 -0.33 -18.48
C SER A 717 -42.31 -1.34 -18.93
N GLY A 718 -42.07 -2.06 -20.02
CA GLY A 718 -42.90 -3.14 -20.55
C GLY A 718 -42.38 -3.67 -21.89
N GLN A 719 -43.06 -4.66 -22.48
CA GLN A 719 -42.61 -5.36 -23.69
C GLN A 719 -42.39 -4.43 -24.89
N TYR A 720 -43.24 -3.41 -25.02
CA TYR A 720 -43.22 -2.40 -26.08
C TYR A 720 -43.28 -0.97 -25.49
N ALA A 721 -42.81 -0.80 -24.25
CA ALA A 721 -42.91 0.46 -23.50
C ALA A 721 -41.63 0.76 -22.73
N GLY A 722 -41.25 2.04 -22.69
CA GLY A 722 -40.08 2.53 -21.98
C GLY A 722 -39.81 4.00 -22.28
N THR A 723 -38.73 4.54 -21.74
CA THR A 723 -38.26 5.90 -22.01
C THR A 723 -36.74 5.90 -22.24
N TYR A 724 -36.19 7.01 -22.74
CA TYR A 724 -34.74 7.19 -22.84
C TYR A 724 -34.23 8.08 -21.70
N ALA A 725 -33.35 7.48 -20.89
CA ALA A 725 -32.50 8.18 -19.93
C ALA A 725 -31.41 8.92 -20.70
N SER A 726 -31.48 10.25 -20.71
CA SER A 726 -30.61 11.11 -21.54
C SER A 726 -29.64 11.90 -20.66
N TYR A 727 -28.38 12.05 -21.09
CA TYR A 727 -27.36 12.82 -20.38
C TYR A 727 -26.50 13.65 -21.34
N VAL A 728 -26.22 14.90 -20.96
CA VAL A 728 -25.28 15.82 -21.62
C VAL A 728 -24.72 16.81 -20.60
N ASN A 729 -23.44 17.15 -20.69
CA ASN A 729 -22.80 18.24 -19.92
C ASN A 729 -23.19 18.36 -18.42
N GLY A 730 -23.21 17.24 -17.70
CA GLY A 730 -23.55 17.17 -16.27
C GLY A 730 -25.04 17.01 -15.94
N VAL A 731 -25.94 17.33 -16.89
CA VAL A 731 -27.40 17.26 -16.70
C VAL A 731 -27.95 15.93 -17.18
N GLY A 732 -28.94 15.39 -16.46
CA GLY A 732 -29.60 14.12 -16.77
C GLY A 732 -31.13 14.21 -16.74
N THR A 733 -31.80 13.40 -17.57
CA THR A 733 -33.26 13.23 -17.58
C THR A 733 -33.63 11.75 -17.62
N ASN A 734 -34.78 11.38 -17.06
CA ASN A 734 -35.24 10.00 -16.88
C ASN A 734 -34.19 9.10 -16.18
N GLY A 735 -33.40 9.67 -15.26
CA GLY A 735 -32.29 8.96 -14.58
C GLY A 735 -31.03 8.76 -15.44
N GLY A 736 -30.82 9.58 -16.48
CA GLY A 736 -29.56 9.62 -17.23
C GLY A 736 -28.38 10.10 -16.39
N THR A 737 -27.20 9.51 -16.59
CA THR A 737 -25.94 9.89 -15.93
C THR A 737 -24.78 9.72 -16.91
N ASN A 738 -23.57 10.16 -16.53
CA ASN A 738 -22.36 9.83 -17.29
C ASN A 738 -21.90 8.36 -17.15
N VAL A 739 -22.53 7.51 -16.34
CA VAL A 739 -22.12 6.10 -16.20
C VAL A 739 -22.92 5.20 -17.13
N ILE A 740 -22.23 4.53 -18.04
CA ILE A 740 -22.78 3.50 -18.93
C ILE A 740 -22.31 2.15 -18.39
N GLY A 741 -23.26 1.29 -18.01
CA GLY A 741 -22.96 0.00 -17.38
C GLY A 741 -22.14 -0.97 -18.24
N LEU A 742 -21.54 -1.97 -17.60
CA LEU A 742 -20.97 -3.13 -18.29
C LEU A 742 -22.06 -3.79 -19.16
N GLY A 743 -21.77 -4.02 -20.44
CA GLY A 743 -22.72 -4.65 -21.37
C GLY A 743 -23.96 -3.80 -21.71
N GLN A 744 -23.99 -2.51 -21.36
CA GLN A 744 -25.08 -1.60 -21.69
C GLN A 744 -24.93 -1.06 -23.13
N GLY A 745 -25.99 -1.22 -23.93
CA GLY A 745 -26.18 -0.52 -25.20
C GLY A 745 -26.79 0.88 -25.01
N PHE A 746 -26.40 1.83 -25.85
CA PHE A 746 -26.80 3.24 -25.77
C PHE A 746 -26.87 3.88 -27.16
N PHE A 747 -27.78 4.84 -27.33
CA PHE A 747 -27.85 5.65 -28.56
C PHE A 747 -27.00 6.92 -28.44
N VAL A 748 -26.34 7.26 -29.55
CA VAL A 748 -25.71 8.57 -29.81
C VAL A 748 -26.24 9.12 -31.14
N ARG A 749 -26.00 10.40 -31.41
CA ARG A 749 -26.37 11.04 -32.69
C ARG A 749 -25.16 11.73 -33.33
N ALA A 750 -25.04 11.62 -34.65
CA ALA A 750 -24.11 12.44 -35.44
C ALA A 750 -24.68 13.84 -35.68
N SER A 751 -23.89 14.89 -35.50
CA SER A 751 -24.37 16.28 -35.44
C SER A 751 -24.80 16.84 -36.80
N THR A 752 -24.05 16.54 -37.86
CA THR A 752 -24.18 17.23 -39.15
C THR A 752 -24.79 16.32 -40.22
N PRO A 753 -25.97 16.65 -40.80
CA PRO A 753 -26.52 15.95 -41.96
C PRO A 753 -25.55 15.94 -43.16
N GLY A 754 -25.44 14.80 -43.83
CA GLY A 754 -24.50 14.57 -44.94
C GLY A 754 -23.06 14.28 -44.51
N ALA A 755 -22.69 14.47 -43.24
CA ALA A 755 -21.39 14.13 -42.71
C ALA A 755 -21.36 12.70 -42.11
N THR A 756 -20.15 12.24 -41.77
CA THR A 756 -19.93 11.06 -40.92
C THR A 756 -19.20 11.45 -39.66
N ALA A 757 -19.50 10.74 -38.58
CA ALA A 757 -18.91 10.90 -37.26
C ALA A 757 -18.13 9.65 -36.83
N SER A 758 -17.44 9.73 -35.70
CA SER A 758 -16.69 8.62 -35.10
C SER A 758 -16.64 8.71 -33.58
N LEU A 759 -16.37 7.56 -32.94
CA LEU A 759 -16.13 7.41 -31.51
C LEU A 759 -15.01 6.38 -31.29
N ASN A 760 -13.87 6.81 -30.74
CA ASN A 760 -12.79 5.92 -30.35
C ASN A 760 -12.85 5.67 -28.84
N LEU A 761 -13.46 4.56 -28.44
CA LEU A 761 -13.48 4.14 -27.04
C LEU A 761 -12.09 3.61 -26.65
N SER A 762 -11.64 3.91 -25.43
CA SER A 762 -10.35 3.43 -24.92
C SER A 762 -10.44 3.04 -23.44
N ASN A 763 -9.41 2.35 -22.95
CA ASN A 763 -9.29 2.02 -21.52
C ASN A 763 -9.41 3.23 -20.59
N ALA A 764 -9.04 4.44 -21.05
CA ALA A 764 -9.16 5.67 -20.26
C ALA A 764 -10.61 6.09 -19.96
N ALA A 765 -11.60 5.50 -20.64
CA ALA A 765 -13.02 5.70 -20.34
C ALA A 765 -13.58 4.73 -19.29
N ARG A 766 -12.86 3.68 -18.91
CA ARG A 766 -13.31 2.67 -17.93
C ARG A 766 -13.19 3.22 -16.51
N LEU A 767 -14.17 2.96 -15.66
CA LEU A 767 -14.04 3.22 -14.23
C LEU A 767 -13.02 2.24 -13.62
N SER A 768 -12.04 2.77 -12.89
CA SER A 768 -10.95 2.00 -12.27
C SER A 768 -11.26 1.49 -10.85
N THR A 769 -12.39 1.91 -10.28
CA THR A 769 -12.87 1.49 -8.96
C THR A 769 -14.19 0.74 -9.07
N TYR A 770 -14.42 -0.20 -8.13
CA TYR A 770 -15.63 -1.03 -8.16
C TYR A 770 -16.89 -0.17 -8.01
N THR A 771 -17.78 -0.25 -9.00
CA THR A 771 -19.01 0.55 -9.08
C THR A 771 -20.19 -0.33 -9.51
N SER A 772 -21.02 -0.75 -8.55
CA SER A 772 -22.21 -1.58 -8.76
C SER A 772 -23.40 -0.75 -9.31
N ALA A 773 -23.20 -0.11 -10.46
CA ALA A 773 -24.19 0.68 -11.22
C ALA A 773 -24.99 1.76 -10.46
N ALA A 774 -24.63 2.09 -9.21
CA ALA A 774 -25.25 3.14 -8.44
C ALA A 774 -25.06 4.50 -9.14
N PRO A 775 -26.09 5.38 -9.14
CA PRO A 775 -25.97 6.70 -9.74
C PRO A 775 -24.86 7.49 -9.04
N GLN A 776 -23.79 7.78 -9.78
CA GLN A 776 -22.78 8.74 -9.35
C GLN A 776 -23.46 10.09 -9.19
N ARG A 777 -23.73 10.50 -7.95
CA ARG A 777 -24.12 11.88 -7.66
C ARG A 777 -22.92 12.75 -8.01
N GLY A 778 -23.02 13.48 -9.12
CA GLY A 778 -21.93 14.32 -9.62
C GLY A 778 -21.57 15.44 -8.64
N THR A 779 -20.59 16.26 -9.04
CA THR A 779 -20.41 17.58 -8.43
C THR A 779 -21.75 18.29 -8.38
N ALA A 780 -22.12 18.87 -7.23
CA ALA A 780 -23.39 19.55 -7.07
C ALA A 780 -23.57 20.59 -8.18
N GLU A 781 -24.74 20.58 -8.83
CA GLU A 781 -25.05 21.52 -9.89
C GLU A 781 -24.93 22.96 -9.37
N THR A 782 -24.20 23.81 -10.09
CA THR A 782 -23.94 25.21 -9.75
C THR A 782 -24.64 26.19 -10.70
N ARG A 783 -25.08 25.71 -11.86
CA ARG A 783 -25.81 26.46 -12.88
C ARG A 783 -27.29 26.54 -12.53
N LEU A 784 -27.99 27.55 -13.05
CA LEU A 784 -29.45 27.53 -13.03
C LEU A 784 -29.94 26.33 -13.85
N LEU A 785 -30.64 25.41 -13.20
CA LEU A 785 -31.25 24.21 -13.77
C LEU A 785 -32.73 24.16 -13.38
N LEU A 786 -33.61 23.91 -14.34
CA LEU A 786 -34.98 23.46 -14.11
C LEU A 786 -35.15 22.07 -14.76
N GLN A 787 -35.55 21.09 -13.95
CA GLN A 787 -35.98 19.78 -14.42
C GLN A 787 -37.49 19.62 -14.22
N LEU A 788 -38.17 19.16 -15.27
CA LEU A 788 -39.61 18.95 -15.30
C LEU A 788 -39.93 17.48 -15.57
N SER A 789 -40.93 16.93 -14.87
CA SER A 789 -41.63 15.72 -15.29
C SER A 789 -43.02 16.03 -15.81
N LEU A 790 -43.47 15.22 -16.77
CA LEU A 790 -44.86 15.04 -17.16
C LEU A 790 -45.27 13.62 -16.76
N SER A 791 -46.42 13.48 -16.10
CA SER A 791 -46.94 12.18 -15.66
C SER A 791 -48.42 12.01 -15.99
N GLY A 792 -48.82 10.77 -16.30
CA GLY A 792 -50.21 10.36 -16.57
C GLY A 792 -50.29 9.04 -17.35
N ALA A 793 -51.48 8.43 -17.43
CA ALA A 793 -51.72 7.15 -18.13
C ALA A 793 -50.76 5.98 -17.75
N GLY A 794 -50.23 6.00 -16.52
CA GLY A 794 -49.26 5.02 -16.02
C GLY A 794 -47.83 5.20 -16.56
N ALA A 795 -47.49 6.38 -17.08
CA ALA A 795 -46.16 6.71 -17.59
C ALA A 795 -45.69 8.09 -17.10
N THR A 796 -44.36 8.29 -17.12
CA THR A 796 -43.69 9.55 -16.78
C THR A 796 -42.56 9.78 -17.76
N ASP A 797 -42.33 11.03 -18.16
CA ASP A 797 -41.21 11.45 -19.00
C ASP A 797 -40.71 12.83 -18.56
N GLN A 798 -39.41 13.09 -18.71
CA GLN A 798 -38.75 14.32 -18.24
C GLN A 798 -38.09 15.13 -19.35
N ALA A 799 -37.99 16.44 -19.10
CA ALA A 799 -37.12 17.36 -19.83
C ALA A 799 -36.41 18.33 -18.87
N ALA A 800 -35.24 18.85 -19.25
CA ALA A 800 -34.47 19.78 -18.42
C ALA A 800 -33.91 20.95 -19.23
N VAL A 801 -33.95 22.16 -18.67
CA VAL A 801 -33.30 23.35 -19.24
C VAL A 801 -32.32 23.94 -18.23
N TYR A 802 -31.12 24.25 -18.70
CA TYR A 802 -30.05 24.80 -17.85
C TYR A 802 -29.27 25.91 -18.54
N PHE A 803 -28.60 26.75 -17.75
CA PHE A 803 -27.96 27.97 -18.23
C PHE A 803 -26.44 27.88 -18.14
N GLU A 804 -25.76 28.01 -19.28
CA GLU A 804 -24.34 27.69 -19.44
C GLU A 804 -23.55 28.84 -20.07
N THR A 805 -22.27 28.92 -19.74
CA THR A 805 -21.34 29.88 -20.34
C THR A 805 -20.87 29.39 -21.70
N GLY A 806 -21.28 30.08 -22.76
CA GLY A 806 -20.93 29.74 -24.15
C GLY A 806 -21.98 28.93 -24.91
N ALA A 807 -23.08 28.52 -24.26
CA ALA A 807 -24.25 28.03 -24.97
C ALA A 807 -24.97 29.15 -25.74
N THR A 808 -25.67 28.78 -26.80
CA THR A 808 -26.35 29.68 -27.74
C THR A 808 -27.88 29.56 -27.64
N ALA A 809 -28.61 30.26 -28.52
CA ALA A 809 -30.07 30.18 -28.60
C ALA A 809 -30.58 29.09 -29.57
N GLY A 810 -29.68 28.44 -30.33
CA GLY A 810 -30.00 27.30 -31.19
C GLY A 810 -29.40 26.00 -30.65
N PHE A 811 -29.36 24.96 -31.48
CA PHE A 811 -28.83 23.66 -31.07
C PHE A 811 -27.30 23.64 -30.93
N ASP A 812 -26.81 23.38 -29.72
CA ASP A 812 -25.41 23.20 -29.40
C ASP A 812 -25.09 21.73 -29.10
N ALA A 813 -24.38 21.07 -30.02
CA ALA A 813 -23.98 19.67 -29.90
C ALA A 813 -23.15 19.34 -28.63
N ALA A 814 -22.58 20.34 -27.95
CA ALA A 814 -21.86 20.17 -26.69
C ALA A 814 -22.77 20.16 -25.44
N PHE A 815 -23.97 20.75 -25.54
CA PHE A 815 -24.80 21.20 -24.42
C PHE A 815 -26.26 20.71 -24.46
N ASP A 816 -26.80 20.46 -25.65
CA ASP A 816 -28.16 19.95 -25.84
C ASP A 816 -28.19 18.43 -26.01
N ALA A 817 -29.31 17.80 -25.62
CA ALA A 817 -29.59 16.41 -25.91
C ALA A 817 -30.90 16.30 -26.72
N PRO A 818 -30.86 15.88 -28.00
CA PRO A 818 -32.06 15.67 -28.80
C PRO A 818 -33.01 14.67 -28.13
N LYS A 819 -34.34 14.87 -28.20
CA LYS A 819 -35.30 13.95 -27.62
C LYS A 819 -35.36 12.67 -28.45
N LEU A 820 -34.65 11.62 -28.02
CA LEU A 820 -34.91 10.27 -28.50
C LEU A 820 -36.18 9.71 -27.85
N THR A 821 -36.92 8.89 -28.59
CA THR A 821 -38.34 8.65 -28.36
C THR A 821 -38.65 7.15 -28.55
N ALA A 822 -39.49 6.54 -27.71
CA ALA A 822 -39.89 5.13 -27.82
C ALA A 822 -41.30 4.87 -27.24
N GLY A 823 -42.31 4.69 -28.09
CA GLY A 823 -43.62 4.14 -27.69
C GLY A 823 -44.40 4.97 -26.66
N HIS A 824 -44.56 6.28 -26.89
CA HIS A 824 -45.10 7.22 -25.89
C HIS A 824 -46.56 6.95 -25.52
N ARG A 825 -46.81 6.81 -24.22
CA ARG A 825 -48.10 7.18 -23.60
C ARG A 825 -48.14 8.66 -23.22
N VAL A 826 -47.00 9.19 -22.80
CA VAL A 826 -46.71 10.61 -22.56
C VAL A 826 -45.33 10.94 -23.14
N GLN A 827 -45.13 12.19 -23.55
CA GLN A 827 -43.85 12.74 -23.96
C GLN A 827 -43.74 14.19 -23.48
N LEU A 828 -42.59 14.54 -22.88
CA LEU A 828 -42.21 15.90 -22.55
C LEU A 828 -40.85 16.22 -23.17
N ALA A 829 -40.79 17.27 -23.96
CA ALA A 829 -39.56 17.81 -24.52
C ALA A 829 -39.61 19.36 -24.52
N LEU A 830 -38.45 19.97 -24.69
CA LEU A 830 -38.34 21.39 -25.03
C LEU A 830 -38.47 21.50 -26.55
N ASP A 831 -39.28 22.43 -27.04
CA ASP A 831 -39.47 22.63 -28.49
C ASP A 831 -38.39 23.59 -29.01
N ASP A 832 -37.60 23.15 -29.99
CA ASP A 832 -36.53 23.93 -30.61
C ASP A 832 -36.65 23.90 -32.15
N VAL A 833 -36.09 24.91 -32.82
CA VAL A 833 -36.10 25.07 -34.28
C VAL A 833 -35.53 23.83 -35.00
N THR A 834 -34.60 23.11 -34.37
CA THR A 834 -33.97 21.91 -34.92
C THR A 834 -34.72 20.59 -34.62
N GLY A 835 -35.75 20.65 -33.77
CA GLY A 835 -36.52 19.50 -33.28
C GLY A 835 -36.58 19.42 -31.74
N PRO A 836 -37.40 18.53 -31.17
CA PRO A 836 -37.59 18.45 -29.73
C PRO A 836 -36.32 17.99 -28.99
N LEU A 837 -36.03 18.59 -27.84
CA LEU A 837 -34.87 18.30 -26.98
C LEU A 837 -35.29 17.66 -25.65
N ALA A 838 -34.53 16.67 -25.18
CA ALA A 838 -34.63 16.12 -23.83
C ALA A 838 -34.00 17.06 -22.80
N ILE A 839 -32.84 17.61 -23.14
CA ILE A 839 -32.09 18.56 -22.32
C ILE A 839 -31.72 19.72 -23.23
N SER A 840 -31.85 20.96 -22.75
CA SER A 840 -31.30 22.11 -23.47
C SER A 840 -30.42 23.01 -22.60
N GLY A 841 -29.23 23.28 -23.11
CA GLY A 841 -28.38 24.36 -22.62
C GLY A 841 -28.83 25.68 -23.23
N ARG A 842 -28.82 26.76 -22.45
CA ARG A 842 -29.17 28.11 -22.90
C ARG A 842 -28.12 29.11 -22.43
N PRO A 843 -27.96 30.28 -23.09
CA PRO A 843 -26.99 31.28 -22.68
C PRO A 843 -27.40 31.84 -21.32
N LEU A 844 -26.43 32.26 -20.51
CA LEU A 844 -26.66 32.89 -19.19
C LEU A 844 -27.82 33.90 -19.22
N LEU A 845 -28.72 33.81 -18.22
CA LEU A 845 -30.01 34.51 -18.23
C LEU A 845 -29.84 36.04 -18.26
N GLY A 846 -30.17 36.65 -19.40
CA GLY A 846 -30.11 38.09 -19.62
C GLY A 846 -31.29 38.87 -19.03
N ASN A 847 -31.25 40.20 -19.19
CA ASN A 847 -32.25 41.13 -18.67
C ASN A 847 -33.63 41.06 -19.38
N ALA A 848 -33.71 40.41 -20.54
CA ALA A 848 -34.96 40.20 -21.28
C ALA A 848 -35.55 38.82 -20.91
N PRO A 849 -36.88 38.66 -20.79
CA PRO A 849 -37.49 37.37 -20.52
C PRO A 849 -37.20 36.35 -21.63
N LEU A 850 -36.60 35.22 -21.28
CA LEU A 850 -36.40 34.08 -22.18
C LEU A 850 -37.64 33.18 -22.11
N THR A 851 -38.29 32.93 -23.25
CA THR A 851 -39.38 31.96 -23.37
C THR A 851 -38.87 30.69 -24.05
N VAL A 852 -39.04 29.54 -23.40
CA VAL A 852 -38.71 28.21 -23.93
C VAL A 852 -40.02 27.42 -24.09
N PRO A 853 -40.48 27.10 -25.32
CA PRO A 853 -41.70 26.33 -25.51
C PRO A 853 -41.52 24.86 -25.11
N LEU A 854 -42.62 24.19 -24.75
CA LEU A 854 -42.65 22.78 -24.40
C LEU A 854 -43.43 21.98 -25.45
N ALA A 855 -42.78 20.96 -26.01
CA ALA A 855 -43.43 19.94 -26.81
C ALA A 855 -44.00 18.85 -25.89
N VAL A 856 -45.32 18.88 -25.70
CA VAL A 856 -46.07 17.91 -24.88
C VAL A 856 -46.93 17.04 -25.79
N ARG A 857 -46.85 15.72 -25.66
CA ARG A 857 -47.74 14.76 -26.34
C ARG A 857 -48.28 13.73 -25.35
N VAL A 858 -49.52 13.30 -25.59
CA VAL A 858 -50.19 12.23 -24.83
C VAL A 858 -50.94 11.31 -25.79
N ALA A 859 -51.06 10.03 -25.46
CA ALA A 859 -51.67 9.04 -26.35
C ALA A 859 -53.16 8.73 -26.07
N GLN A 860 -53.71 9.26 -24.97
CA GLN A 860 -55.04 8.93 -24.47
C GLN A 860 -55.71 10.18 -23.90
N ALA A 861 -57.04 10.22 -23.90
CA ALA A 861 -57.79 11.26 -23.20
C ALA A 861 -57.66 11.05 -21.68
N GLY A 862 -57.28 12.09 -20.94
CA GLY A 862 -57.12 12.00 -19.50
C GLY A 862 -56.58 13.26 -18.82
N THR A 863 -56.28 13.10 -17.54
CA THR A 863 -55.64 14.11 -16.69
C THR A 863 -54.14 13.84 -16.62
N TYR A 864 -53.35 14.90 -16.77
CA TYR A 864 -51.90 14.87 -16.80
C TYR A 864 -51.33 15.96 -15.89
N THR A 865 -50.19 15.68 -15.26
CA THR A 865 -49.54 16.62 -14.33
C THR A 865 -48.11 16.90 -14.76
N LEU A 866 -47.81 18.18 -14.98
CA LEU A 866 -46.45 18.72 -15.03
C LEU A 866 -45.96 19.01 -13.61
N ARG A 867 -44.69 18.74 -13.32
CA ARG A 867 -44.05 18.99 -12.02
C ARG A 867 -42.65 19.56 -12.21
N ALA A 868 -42.29 20.58 -11.44
CA ALA A 868 -40.92 21.04 -11.29
C ALA A 868 -40.19 20.12 -10.30
N ASP A 869 -39.55 19.06 -10.81
CA ASP A 869 -38.85 18.06 -9.99
C ASP A 869 -37.64 18.68 -9.29
N GLU A 870 -36.88 19.51 -10.02
CA GLU A 870 -35.77 20.31 -9.50
C GLU A 870 -35.81 21.74 -10.06
N LEU A 871 -35.50 22.73 -9.23
CA LEU A 871 -35.19 24.10 -9.64
C LEU A 871 -34.02 24.60 -8.79
N LEU A 872 -32.81 24.57 -9.35
CA LEU A 872 -31.56 24.83 -8.65
C LEU A 872 -30.94 26.15 -9.10
N ASN A 873 -30.20 26.79 -8.19
CA ASN A 873 -29.37 27.98 -8.41
C ASN A 873 -30.06 29.15 -9.16
N LEU A 874 -31.37 29.36 -8.94
CA LEU A 874 -32.08 30.52 -9.47
C LEU A 874 -31.49 31.82 -8.90
N PRO A 875 -31.02 32.76 -9.74
CA PRO A 875 -30.44 34.02 -9.27
C PRO A 875 -31.42 34.83 -8.42
N VAL A 876 -30.92 35.56 -7.42
CA VAL A 876 -31.76 36.27 -6.45
C VAL A 876 -32.66 37.30 -7.12
N GLY A 877 -33.97 37.08 -7.04
CA GLY A 877 -35.00 37.93 -7.65
C GLY A 877 -35.35 37.59 -9.10
N ALA A 878 -34.67 36.61 -9.72
CA ALA A 878 -35.13 36.02 -10.97
C ALA A 878 -36.36 35.15 -10.71
N THR A 879 -37.18 34.94 -11.75
CA THR A 879 -38.39 34.11 -11.66
C THR A 879 -38.47 33.14 -12.83
N VAL A 880 -39.15 32.02 -12.59
CA VAL A 880 -39.49 31.01 -13.60
C VAL A 880 -40.99 30.75 -13.53
N GLN A 881 -41.67 30.72 -14.67
CA GLN A 881 -43.13 30.57 -14.75
C GLN A 881 -43.50 29.59 -15.86
N LEU A 882 -44.45 28.69 -15.60
CA LEU A 882 -45.10 27.85 -16.60
C LEU A 882 -46.37 28.55 -17.09
N ARG A 883 -46.45 28.81 -18.39
CA ARG A 883 -47.64 29.36 -19.07
C ARG A 883 -48.38 28.25 -19.81
N ASP A 884 -49.70 28.19 -19.61
CA ASP A 884 -50.63 27.45 -20.47
C ASP A 884 -51.34 28.45 -21.41
N ALA A 885 -51.10 28.31 -22.72
CA ALA A 885 -51.68 29.16 -23.75
C ALA A 885 -53.16 28.86 -24.03
N LEU A 886 -53.69 27.69 -23.64
CA LEU A 886 -55.11 27.34 -23.82
C LEU A 886 -55.99 28.03 -22.79
N THR A 887 -55.55 28.09 -21.53
CA THR A 887 -56.30 28.70 -20.42
C THR A 887 -55.86 30.12 -20.10
N GLY A 888 -54.71 30.57 -20.62
CA GLY A 888 -54.05 31.80 -20.22
C GLY A 888 -53.39 31.74 -18.82
N THR A 889 -53.41 30.60 -18.14
CA THR A 889 -52.87 30.46 -16.79
C THR A 889 -51.35 30.59 -16.79
N VAL A 890 -50.83 31.36 -15.84
CA VAL A 890 -49.39 31.51 -15.59
C VAL A 890 -49.11 31.08 -14.15
N THR A 891 -48.31 30.02 -14.00
CA THR A 891 -48.00 29.35 -12.73
C THR A 891 -46.54 29.59 -12.38
N PRO A 892 -46.22 30.36 -11.32
CA PRO A 892 -44.85 30.47 -10.83
C PRO A 892 -44.30 29.10 -10.41
N LEU A 893 -43.08 28.78 -10.84
CA LEU A 893 -42.42 27.52 -10.49
C LEU A 893 -41.48 27.70 -9.30
N THR A 894 -41.63 26.82 -8.31
CA THR A 894 -40.67 26.55 -7.24
C THR A 894 -40.50 25.02 -7.15
N PRO A 895 -39.47 24.48 -6.46
CA PRO A 895 -39.28 23.04 -6.35
C PRO A 895 -40.54 22.32 -5.86
N GLN A 896 -40.90 21.22 -6.53
CA GLN A 896 -42.08 20.39 -6.30
C GLN A 896 -43.45 21.02 -6.64
N VAL A 897 -43.50 22.22 -7.25
CA VAL A 897 -44.76 22.76 -7.80
C VAL A 897 -45.30 21.85 -8.89
N THR A 898 -46.62 21.63 -8.86
CA THR A 898 -47.36 20.84 -9.86
C THR A 898 -48.40 21.70 -10.58
N TYR A 899 -48.59 21.43 -11.86
CA TYR A 899 -49.67 21.98 -12.68
C TYR A 899 -50.40 20.83 -13.38
N THR A 900 -51.71 20.74 -13.19
CA THR A 900 -52.53 19.63 -13.68
C THR A 900 -53.52 20.11 -14.73
N PHE A 901 -53.63 19.37 -15.83
CA PHE A 901 -54.45 19.71 -16.99
C PHE A 901 -55.09 18.48 -17.61
N THR A 902 -56.14 18.69 -18.39
CA THR A 902 -56.71 17.67 -19.28
C THR A 902 -56.16 17.82 -20.70
N ALA A 903 -55.94 16.68 -21.35
CA ALA A 903 -55.52 16.58 -22.75
C ALA A 903 -55.91 15.20 -23.33
N ASP A 904 -55.86 15.10 -24.66
CA ASP A 904 -56.00 13.85 -25.41
C ASP A 904 -55.04 13.82 -26.62
N ALA A 905 -55.14 12.80 -27.45
CA ALA A 905 -54.26 12.57 -28.60
C ALA A 905 -54.31 13.68 -29.67
N SER A 906 -55.30 14.57 -29.65
CA SER A 906 -55.36 15.76 -30.53
C SER A 906 -54.47 16.92 -30.05
N LEU A 907 -53.74 16.79 -28.94
CA LEU A 907 -52.82 17.82 -28.46
C LEU A 907 -51.65 18.01 -29.45
N ALA A 908 -51.75 19.06 -30.28
CA ALA A 908 -50.78 19.42 -31.28
C ALA A 908 -50.38 20.90 -31.16
N GLY A 909 -49.08 21.18 -31.24
CA GLY A 909 -48.52 22.53 -31.13
C GLY A 909 -48.15 22.94 -29.69
N PRO A 910 -47.42 24.07 -29.54
CA PRO A 910 -46.88 24.53 -28.26
C PRO A 910 -47.95 25.15 -27.36
N ARG A 911 -48.73 24.31 -26.66
CA ARG A 911 -49.68 24.76 -25.62
C ARG A 911 -48.96 25.36 -24.40
N PHE A 912 -47.78 24.84 -24.06
CA PHE A 912 -47.08 25.20 -22.83
C PHE A 912 -45.74 25.88 -23.13
N SER A 913 -45.35 26.84 -22.29
CA SER A 913 -44.00 27.42 -22.33
C SER A 913 -43.49 27.81 -20.94
N LEU A 914 -42.17 27.82 -20.81
CA LEU A 914 -41.45 28.33 -19.64
C LEU A 914 -41.00 29.76 -19.91
N ILE A 915 -41.19 30.64 -18.94
CA ILE A 915 -40.76 32.03 -18.98
C ILE A 915 -39.74 32.23 -17.85
N PHE A 916 -38.48 32.46 -18.22
CA PHE A 916 -37.39 32.81 -17.32
C PHE A 916 -37.17 34.32 -17.38
N GLN A 917 -37.17 35.01 -16.25
CA GLN A 917 -37.01 36.46 -16.21
C GLN A 917 -36.05 36.88 -15.09
N ALA A 918 -34.99 37.59 -15.46
CA ALA A 918 -34.04 38.17 -14.51
C ALA A 918 -34.62 39.37 -13.72
N THR A 919 -34.02 39.64 -12.57
CA THR A 919 -34.39 40.74 -11.66
C THR A 919 -34.20 42.11 -12.32
N ARG A 920 -35.28 42.89 -12.46
CA ARG A 920 -35.14 44.31 -12.84
C ARG A 920 -34.83 45.14 -11.60
N ALA A 921 -33.62 45.70 -11.53
CA ALA A 921 -33.24 46.61 -10.45
C ALA A 921 -34.08 47.91 -10.51
N LEU A 922 -35.13 48.00 -9.68
CA LEU A 922 -35.95 49.19 -9.53
C LEU A 922 -35.21 50.24 -8.67
N ALA A 923 -34.25 50.94 -9.28
CA ALA A 923 -33.68 52.15 -8.71
C ALA A 923 -34.81 53.19 -8.52
N THR A 924 -35.11 53.55 -7.28
CA THR A 924 -36.11 54.59 -6.98
C THR A 924 -35.64 55.96 -7.47
N ALA A 925 -36.57 56.83 -7.85
CA ALA A 925 -36.25 58.15 -8.43
C ALA A 925 -35.23 58.98 -7.59
N PRO A 926 -35.27 59.02 -6.24
CA PRO A 926 -34.24 59.70 -5.45
C PRO A 926 -32.81 59.16 -5.64
N GLY A 927 -32.67 57.86 -5.93
CA GLY A 927 -31.39 57.24 -6.25
C GLY A 927 -30.85 57.69 -7.61
N GLN A 928 -31.72 57.80 -8.62
CA GLN A 928 -31.35 58.33 -9.94
C GLN A 928 -30.99 59.82 -9.88
N LEU A 929 -31.71 60.61 -9.09
CA LEU A 929 -31.41 62.04 -8.90
C LEU A 929 -30.08 62.22 -8.15
N SER A 930 -29.84 61.42 -7.09
CA SER A 930 -28.56 61.46 -6.37
C SER A 930 -27.37 61.07 -7.24
N ALA A 931 -27.51 60.11 -8.16
CA ALA A 931 -26.43 59.72 -9.08
C ALA A 931 -26.01 60.84 -10.05
N GLN A 932 -26.92 61.77 -10.39
CA GLN A 932 -26.66 62.88 -11.32
C GLN A 932 -26.00 64.11 -10.65
N VAL A 933 -25.92 64.15 -9.32
CA VAL A 933 -25.24 65.21 -8.57
C VAL A 933 -23.85 64.73 -8.16
N VAL A 934 -22.80 65.45 -8.61
CA VAL A 934 -21.40 65.07 -8.42
C VAL A 934 -20.61 66.23 -7.82
N VAL A 935 -19.71 65.94 -6.88
CA VAL A 935 -18.89 66.93 -6.17
C VAL A 935 -17.41 66.53 -6.27
N PHE A 936 -16.56 67.41 -6.79
CA PHE A 936 -15.14 67.14 -6.99
C PHE A 936 -14.26 68.42 -6.97
N PRO A 937 -13.01 68.40 -6.50
CA PRO A 937 -12.44 67.33 -5.68
C PRO A 937 -13.17 67.22 -4.33
N ASN A 938 -13.00 66.09 -3.66
CA ASN A 938 -13.57 65.80 -2.35
C ASN A 938 -12.68 64.73 -1.68
N PRO A 939 -11.71 65.09 -0.81
CA PRO A 939 -11.55 66.39 -0.13
C PRO A 939 -11.29 67.61 -1.03
N ALA A 940 -11.60 68.79 -0.50
CA ALA A 940 -11.40 70.08 -1.16
C ALA A 940 -10.69 71.08 -0.24
N HIS A 941 -9.82 71.93 -0.80
CA HIS A 941 -9.09 72.94 -0.04
C HIS A 941 -9.79 74.31 -0.15
N GLN A 942 -9.48 75.10 -1.20
CA GLN A 942 -10.04 76.44 -1.37
C GLN A 942 -11.37 76.48 -2.15
N GLN A 943 -11.63 75.49 -3.00
CA GLN A 943 -12.83 75.42 -3.84
C GLN A 943 -13.19 73.97 -4.16
N LEU A 944 -14.47 73.72 -4.43
CA LEU A 944 -14.97 72.48 -5.03
C LEU A 944 -15.89 72.79 -6.22
N TRP A 945 -16.09 71.82 -7.09
CA TRP A 945 -17.00 71.89 -8.23
C TRP A 945 -18.21 71.00 -7.99
N LEU A 946 -19.40 71.57 -8.16
CA LEU A 946 -20.69 70.88 -8.08
C LEU A 946 -21.28 70.75 -9.49
N ALA A 947 -21.40 69.53 -9.99
CA ALA A 947 -22.22 69.20 -11.13
C ALA A 947 -23.63 68.79 -10.67
N VAL A 948 -24.65 69.28 -11.38
CA VAL A 948 -26.07 68.97 -11.18
C VAL A 948 -26.72 68.62 -12.52
N PRO A 949 -27.82 67.84 -12.54
CA PRO A 949 -28.62 67.70 -13.76
C PRO A 949 -29.19 69.05 -14.21
N GLY A 950 -29.57 69.13 -15.49
CA GLY A 950 -30.11 70.36 -16.06
C GLY A 950 -31.46 70.72 -15.44
N SER A 951 -31.58 71.94 -14.91
CA SER A 951 -32.74 72.43 -14.16
C SER A 951 -33.39 73.62 -14.87
N SER A 952 -34.73 73.66 -14.88
CA SER A 952 -35.53 74.79 -15.37
C SER A 952 -35.73 75.91 -14.34
N GLN A 953 -35.19 75.75 -13.12
CA GLN A 953 -35.23 76.73 -12.04
C GLN A 953 -33.84 76.91 -11.42
N ALA A 954 -33.66 77.97 -10.63
CA ALA A 954 -32.44 78.14 -9.83
C ALA A 954 -32.31 77.01 -8.79
N VAL A 955 -31.08 76.58 -8.52
CA VAL A 955 -30.78 75.42 -7.65
C VAL A 955 -30.18 75.91 -6.34
N SER A 956 -30.86 75.64 -5.23
CA SER A 956 -30.40 76.12 -3.91
C SER A 956 -29.39 75.16 -3.30
N VAL A 957 -28.18 75.66 -3.04
CA VAL A 957 -27.05 74.90 -2.52
C VAL A 957 -26.70 75.38 -1.12
N ARG A 958 -26.64 74.46 -0.16
CA ARG A 958 -26.35 74.74 1.26
C ARG A 958 -25.32 73.77 1.81
N LEU A 959 -24.16 74.26 2.21
CA LEU A 959 -23.18 73.50 2.98
C LEU A 959 -23.43 73.73 4.47
N VAL A 960 -23.58 72.65 5.24
CA VAL A 960 -23.71 72.70 6.71
C VAL A 960 -22.60 71.91 7.38
N ASN A 961 -22.16 72.35 8.56
CA ASN A 961 -21.17 71.62 9.36
C ASN A 961 -21.80 70.43 10.11
N ALA A 962 -20.99 69.68 10.85
CA ALA A 962 -21.45 68.53 11.66
C ALA A 962 -22.46 68.89 12.78
N LEU A 963 -22.63 70.18 13.11
CA LEU A 963 -23.65 70.69 14.04
C LEU A 963 -24.92 71.20 13.34
N GLY A 964 -25.04 71.01 12.02
CA GLY A 964 -26.15 71.48 11.19
C GLY A 964 -26.17 72.99 10.94
N GLN A 965 -25.14 73.72 11.37
CA GLN A 965 -25.02 75.17 11.17
C GLN A 965 -24.67 75.46 9.71
N LEU A 966 -25.27 76.52 9.16
CA LEU A 966 -25.05 76.94 7.77
C LEU A 966 -23.66 77.59 7.61
N VAL A 967 -22.89 77.08 6.65
CA VAL A 967 -21.49 77.47 6.39
C VAL A 967 -21.38 78.21 5.06
N LEU A 968 -22.00 77.66 4.02
CA LEU A 968 -22.16 78.29 2.72
C LEU A 968 -23.62 78.18 2.28
N ARG A 969 -24.17 79.25 1.69
CA ARG A 969 -25.36 79.19 0.85
C ARG A 969 -25.08 79.89 -0.47
N GLN A 970 -25.43 79.24 -1.57
CA GLN A 970 -25.29 79.75 -2.92
C GLN A 970 -26.51 79.32 -3.72
N GLU A 971 -27.15 80.24 -4.44
CA GLU A 971 -28.19 79.92 -5.41
C GLU A 971 -27.51 79.84 -6.78
N LEU A 972 -27.59 78.68 -7.45
CA LEU A 972 -27.07 78.54 -8.81
C LEU A 972 -28.13 78.98 -9.82
N PRO A 973 -27.77 79.69 -10.90
CA PRO A 973 -28.72 80.10 -11.93
C PRO A 973 -29.33 78.91 -12.68
N VAL A 974 -30.40 79.16 -13.44
CA VAL A 974 -31.10 78.16 -14.27
C VAL A 974 -30.10 77.45 -15.19
N ALA A 975 -29.88 76.16 -14.97
CA ALA A 975 -28.76 75.42 -15.54
C ALA A 975 -29.22 74.55 -16.73
N HIS A 976 -29.27 75.12 -17.94
CA HIS A 976 -29.53 74.34 -19.15
C HIS A 976 -28.26 73.62 -19.65
N GLY A 977 -27.92 72.50 -19.01
CA GLY A 977 -26.80 71.63 -19.42
C GLY A 977 -25.40 72.24 -19.23
N ALA A 978 -25.27 73.24 -18.35
CA ALA A 978 -24.01 73.91 -18.07
C ALA A 978 -22.99 73.00 -17.33
N GLY A 979 -21.70 73.29 -17.51
CA GLY A 979 -20.62 72.63 -16.77
C GLY A 979 -20.69 72.85 -15.26
N ALA A 980 -19.92 72.05 -14.51
CA ALA A 980 -19.89 72.09 -13.05
C ALA A 980 -19.61 73.51 -12.52
N GLN A 981 -20.27 73.88 -11.43
CA GLN A 981 -20.23 75.21 -10.84
C GLN A 981 -19.27 75.23 -9.64
N ALA A 982 -18.40 76.23 -9.56
CA ALA A 982 -17.48 76.39 -8.43
C ALA A 982 -18.23 76.89 -7.19
N LEU A 983 -17.98 76.22 -6.06
CA LEU A 983 -18.28 76.69 -4.71
C LEU A 983 -16.95 77.01 -4.01
N ALA A 984 -16.73 78.27 -3.65
CA ALA A 984 -15.56 78.66 -2.86
C ALA A 984 -15.77 78.20 -1.41
N VAL A 985 -14.83 77.42 -0.86
CA VAL A 985 -14.94 76.82 0.48
C VAL A 985 -13.75 77.10 1.40
N GLY A 986 -12.67 77.72 0.91
CA GLY A 986 -11.46 78.04 1.69
C GLY A 986 -11.59 79.08 2.80
N HIS A 987 -12.82 79.46 3.15
CA HIS A 987 -13.15 80.25 4.35
C HIS A 987 -13.81 79.39 5.45
N ALA A 988 -14.15 78.13 5.15
CA ALA A 988 -14.57 77.15 6.14
C ALA A 988 -13.34 76.48 6.78
N ALA A 989 -13.48 76.05 8.03
CA ALA A 989 -12.42 75.30 8.71
C ALA A 989 -12.28 73.87 8.12
N PRO A 990 -11.12 73.22 8.26
CA PRO A 990 -10.98 71.80 7.91
C PRO A 990 -11.95 70.92 8.71
N GLY A 991 -12.58 69.95 8.05
CA GLY A 991 -13.60 69.08 8.66
C GLY A 991 -14.53 68.38 7.67
N VAL A 992 -15.54 67.69 8.22
CA VAL A 992 -16.58 67.01 7.44
C VAL A 992 -17.87 67.82 7.45
N TYR A 993 -18.42 68.02 6.26
CA TYR A 993 -19.58 68.85 5.97
C TYR A 993 -20.64 68.07 5.20
N THR A 994 -21.88 68.56 5.25
CA THR A 994 -23.01 68.02 4.50
C THR A 994 -23.49 69.06 3.50
N LEU A 995 -23.45 68.73 2.22
CA LEU A 995 -23.94 69.57 1.13
C LEU A 995 -25.35 69.13 0.76
N HIS A 996 -26.33 70.01 0.95
CA HIS A 996 -27.69 69.86 0.46
C HIS A 996 -27.85 70.64 -0.85
N VAL A 997 -28.40 69.99 -1.87
CA VAL A 997 -28.67 70.54 -3.20
C VAL A 997 -30.16 70.35 -3.47
N ALA A 998 -30.93 71.44 -3.43
CA ALA A 998 -32.36 71.42 -3.67
C ALA A 998 -32.66 71.70 -5.15
N LEU A 999 -33.07 70.66 -5.86
CA LEU A 999 -33.53 70.69 -7.25
C LEU A 999 -35.07 70.63 -7.28
N PRO A 1000 -35.74 71.06 -8.37
CA PRO A 1000 -37.19 70.90 -8.53
C PRO A 1000 -37.68 69.47 -8.36
N GLU A 1001 -36.85 68.48 -8.72
CA GLU A 1001 -37.13 67.05 -8.64
C GLU A 1001 -36.89 66.45 -7.24
N GLY A 1002 -36.28 67.22 -6.32
CA GLY A 1002 -36.02 66.80 -4.94
C GLY A 1002 -34.70 67.31 -4.36
N VAL A 1003 -34.49 67.06 -3.06
CA VAL A 1003 -33.24 67.43 -2.37
C VAL A 1003 -32.26 66.26 -2.38
N VAL A 1004 -31.08 66.48 -2.95
CA VAL A 1004 -29.94 65.55 -2.87
C VAL A 1004 -29.00 66.00 -1.76
N THR A 1005 -28.43 65.03 -1.04
CA THR A 1005 -27.44 65.28 0.02
C THR A 1005 -26.13 64.55 -0.29
N LYS A 1006 -24.99 65.23 -0.11
CA LYS A 1006 -23.63 64.68 -0.32
C LYS A 1006 -22.75 65.00 0.89
N ARG A 1007 -21.87 64.07 1.27
CA ARG A 1007 -20.78 64.34 2.21
C ARG A 1007 -19.66 65.08 1.48
N VAL A 1008 -19.16 66.15 2.09
CA VAL A 1008 -17.99 66.92 1.63
C VAL A 1008 -16.94 66.89 2.74
N VAL A 1009 -15.67 66.79 2.37
CA VAL A 1009 -14.54 66.95 3.28
C VAL A 1009 -13.76 68.20 2.86
N ILE A 1010 -13.40 69.04 3.82
CA ILE A 1010 -12.53 70.21 3.62
C ILE A 1010 -11.25 69.99 4.41
N GLU A 1011 -10.10 70.31 3.81
CA GLU A 1011 -8.75 70.08 4.35
C GLU A 1011 -7.88 71.35 4.29
#